data_AF-A0A2E8VJB7-F1
#
_entry.id   AF-A0A2E8VJB7-F1
#
_cell.length_a   1.000
_cell.length_b   1.000
_cell.length_c   1.000
_cell.angle_alpha   90.00
_cell.angle_beta   90.00
_cell.angle_gamma   90.00
#
_symmetry.space_group_name_H-M   'P 1'
#
loop_
_entity.id
_entity.type
_entity.pdbx_description
1 polymer ?
#
loop_
_entity_poly.entity_id
_entity_poly.type
_entity_poly.pdbx_seq_one_letter_code
_entity_poly.pdbx_strand_id
1 'polypeptide(L)'
;MLAHAAVASSPFADQRIVNISTRGQVLTGDDVLIGGFIIAGSEPKTVMLRARGPSLADAGVPGALTDPNLTVYSGPNQVDFNDDWGDHSRSGDIPPDLAPSNPAEAAIMITLAPGPYTAIVRGTGGATGIGIVEVFETDQTSRLANLSTRANSGTGHNVLIAGIIIAGDGPKTVALRGIGPSFANLPTPVPNELADPELTIFSGADVVDHNIRWADHPRAHDVPTQLMPTEAAEAAVIRTLEPGPYTAILSGTGQTTGNALVEVFEVAASQLDFDQDGLLNSADADDDNDGFLDGDDHHRLDAARAGDHDMDGLDSLVDTDDDNDGILDVGDLTPLDYVQPVPDGHISESAGHPMFASPHVNPIAVAQGNVYVVNTPADTLDVFSTTTRLPVARVNVGIDPVTVAVSPDRRELWVSNHVSDSISIIDIDPASAMRHQVVHTIQSFDAEMATTIDEPTGIAFASNDKAYVALGPANRIAVIEDRDVAGYIDVTAQDPRAIEVHGDRLYVLPFESNNRTQLSGCNLGVNAIDGDLCTYDAVEHAFTNNNVLSLNYDADIIRNPNLPDRDLFVYDTATDSLVQVVNTLGTLLYGMAIDSEGRVFVSQTDARNDENGRAGTRKEGLAEMENRAFLNQITRVNCLPSCTTPTFLDLEPLPPSHPAPGMALATPFGIKVTSDDETLVVTAAGSDKLFTMDAASGSVLGRVDVGAVPRGVALDGPHAYVMNAVDNSVSVVDLSSRADPSLVGTIVMDDPTHPVVRRGRAAFNDANASTTGTFSCESCHPDGGADQLLWILDTPICDVGGCTQIPPRLTMPVRGLRDTQPYHWDGIPGDPYGGNNTASINAATDPNCSIDDPASCSLFLVDGSLETTMCDVSNCPTNDSGKPGALSASERDDMATFLLSIPFPPAPRRPADNELTQQAQDGIYEFNFVKDCGNCHKMPFLVSSNTPGTGMDAPTWRGAYDRWMILPQGRLNVVDLMNIVQMPNHFPEDRMWELAGATPEIWQMVLQGSTGFSGAFGRQVTLHSGSAGLAATSSLLDDLIMVASEEGILLEGEGVLIDEGGPTPVALEYRNGRFESRTDATGYSRSDLVDLAAGGDLLLTLTGRIGRNSDVDTPQPALWQDVPIHQQTNNVNVPWMNQDGVIRFKGRHILPGASIFLGGRRVEGSVACETGTLPDCTNEYILITVDDLPEAGGRYLLQVQNQAGLFSNDAMIYYDHAPVPPRPGNLIASGGTFDAWD
;
A
#
# COMPACT_ATOMS: atom_id res chain seq x y z
N MET A 1 -51.30 -6.08 -8.33
CA MET A 1 -50.77 -7.10 -7.39
C MET A 1 -51.11 -6.62 -5.99
N LEU A 2 -51.63 -7.47 -5.11
CA LEU A 2 -51.97 -7.09 -3.72
C LEU A 2 -51.72 -8.25 -2.76
N ALA A 3 -50.45 -8.55 -2.51
CA ALA A 3 -50.03 -9.13 -1.24
C ALA A 3 -49.75 -7.97 -0.27
N HIS A 4 -50.81 -7.41 0.31
CA HIS A 4 -50.70 -6.33 1.30
C HIS A 4 -50.82 -6.90 2.72
N ALA A 5 -49.66 -7.04 3.36
CA ALA A 5 -49.52 -7.12 4.81
C ALA A 5 -48.32 -6.26 5.19
N ALA A 6 -48.56 -4.97 5.45
CA ALA A 6 -47.54 -4.10 6.02
C ALA A 6 -47.35 -4.47 7.49
N VAL A 7 -46.33 -5.28 7.80
CA VAL A 7 -45.88 -5.49 9.18
C VAL A 7 -44.97 -4.33 9.53
N ALA A 8 -45.41 -3.46 10.44
CA ALA A 8 -44.57 -2.38 10.95
C ALA A 8 -43.47 -2.96 11.84
N SER A 9 -42.20 -2.64 11.52
CA SER A 9 -40.98 -2.94 12.30
C SER A 9 -40.88 -4.38 12.85
N SER A 10 -40.12 -5.23 12.17
CA SER A 10 -39.80 -6.59 12.65
C SER A 10 -39.26 -6.57 14.09
N PRO A 11 -39.84 -7.33 15.03
CA PRO A 11 -39.27 -7.53 16.36
C PRO A 11 -38.23 -8.66 16.41
N PHE A 12 -37.94 -9.33 15.29
CA PHE A 12 -37.05 -10.50 15.19
C PHE A 12 -35.61 -10.08 14.85
N ALA A 13 -34.63 -10.67 15.54
CA ALA A 13 -33.21 -10.30 15.49
C ALA A 13 -32.33 -11.34 14.75
N ASP A 14 -32.94 -12.26 14.00
CA ASP A 14 -32.26 -13.30 13.22
C ASP A 14 -32.99 -13.53 11.89
N GLN A 15 -32.25 -13.83 10.81
CA GLN A 15 -32.80 -13.85 9.45
C GLN A 15 -33.70 -15.08 9.22
N ARG A 16 -35.01 -14.88 9.06
CA ARG A 16 -36.03 -15.96 8.94
C ARG A 16 -37.26 -15.56 8.13
N ILE A 17 -38.02 -16.55 7.66
CA ILE A 17 -39.36 -16.36 7.07
C ILE A 17 -40.40 -16.25 8.20
N VAL A 18 -41.26 -15.21 8.17
CA VAL A 18 -42.24 -14.94 9.25
C VAL A 18 -43.72 -15.10 8.86
N ASN A 19 -44.04 -15.26 7.57
CA ASN A 19 -45.39 -15.56 7.11
C ASN A 19 -45.44 -16.30 5.76
N ILE A 20 -46.62 -16.84 5.42
CA ILE A 20 -47.04 -17.04 4.03
C ILE A 20 -48.45 -16.49 3.85
N SER A 21 -48.74 -15.97 2.66
CA SER A 21 -50.07 -15.55 2.26
C SER A 21 -50.34 -15.97 0.82
N THR A 22 -51.22 -16.93 0.58
CA THR A 22 -51.45 -17.44 -0.78
C THR A 22 -52.86 -17.14 -1.27
N ARG A 23 -52.95 -16.33 -2.32
CA ARG A 23 -54.19 -16.01 -3.02
C ARG A 23 -54.40 -17.00 -4.16
N GLY A 24 -55.58 -17.60 -4.23
CA GLY A 24 -55.93 -18.59 -5.23
C GLY A 24 -57.44 -18.77 -5.39
N GLN A 25 -57.83 -19.58 -6.38
CA GLN A 25 -59.24 -19.89 -6.59
C GLN A 25 -59.68 -20.98 -5.60
N VAL A 26 -60.69 -20.67 -4.78
CA VAL A 26 -61.34 -21.62 -3.87
C VAL A 26 -62.45 -22.32 -4.66
N LEU A 27 -62.26 -23.62 -4.93
CA LEU A 27 -63.26 -24.47 -5.58
C LEU A 27 -63.87 -25.47 -4.57
N THR A 28 -64.47 -26.55 -5.07
CA THR A 28 -65.17 -27.56 -4.27
C THR A 28 -64.52 -28.93 -4.42
N GLY A 29 -64.72 -29.83 -3.45
CA GLY A 29 -64.15 -31.18 -3.52
C GLY A 29 -62.67 -31.18 -3.17
N ASP A 30 -61.84 -31.75 -4.05
CA ASP A 30 -60.38 -31.83 -3.86
C ASP A 30 -59.64 -30.54 -4.32
N ASP A 31 -60.31 -29.68 -5.10
CA ASP A 31 -59.79 -28.44 -5.69
C ASP A 31 -59.88 -27.22 -4.73
N VAL A 32 -60.09 -27.45 -3.44
CA VAL A 32 -60.11 -26.40 -2.40
C VAL A 32 -58.73 -25.77 -2.19
N LEU A 33 -58.68 -24.53 -1.68
CA LEU A 33 -57.43 -23.85 -1.34
C LEU A 33 -56.87 -24.40 -0.03
N ILE A 34 -55.62 -24.90 -0.05
CA ILE A 34 -54.99 -25.58 1.08
C ILE A 34 -53.61 -25.00 1.37
N GLY A 35 -53.45 -24.29 2.49
CA GLY A 35 -52.14 -23.88 3.03
C GLY A 35 -51.53 -24.98 3.90
N GLY A 36 -50.32 -25.43 3.58
CA GLY A 36 -49.52 -26.33 4.41
C GLY A 36 -48.42 -25.56 5.14
N PHE A 37 -48.09 -25.95 6.37
CA PHE A 37 -46.99 -25.35 7.13
C PHE A 37 -46.40 -26.34 8.15
N ILE A 38 -45.12 -26.15 8.49
CA ILE A 38 -44.41 -26.97 9.49
C ILE A 38 -43.87 -26.07 10.60
N ILE A 39 -44.23 -26.39 11.84
CA ILE A 39 -43.63 -25.81 13.04
C ILE A 39 -42.39 -26.64 13.40
N ALA A 40 -41.23 -25.99 13.46
CA ALA A 40 -39.95 -26.59 13.81
C ALA A 40 -39.36 -25.98 15.08
N GLY A 41 -38.63 -26.80 15.83
CA GLY A 41 -38.16 -26.51 17.19
C GLY A 41 -38.56 -27.63 18.15
N SER A 42 -38.28 -27.45 19.44
CA SER A 42 -38.67 -28.39 20.50
C SER A 42 -39.97 -28.00 21.23
N GLU A 43 -40.41 -26.75 21.10
CA GLU A 43 -41.51 -26.18 21.88
C GLU A 43 -42.76 -25.91 21.01
N PRO A 44 -43.97 -25.92 21.61
CA PRO A 44 -45.18 -25.46 20.93
C PRO A 44 -45.10 -23.97 20.55
N LYS A 45 -45.67 -23.62 19.40
CA LYS A 45 -45.69 -22.27 18.84
C LYS A 45 -47.11 -21.74 18.69
N THR A 46 -47.33 -20.46 18.98
CA THR A 46 -48.60 -19.80 18.68
C THR A 46 -48.55 -19.15 17.29
N VAL A 47 -49.59 -19.43 16.49
CA VAL A 47 -49.74 -18.92 15.13
C VAL A 47 -51.14 -18.37 14.92
N MET A 48 -51.21 -17.34 14.06
CA MET A 48 -52.46 -16.75 13.60
C MET A 48 -52.73 -17.21 12.16
N LEU A 49 -53.87 -17.84 11.93
CA LEU A 49 -54.33 -18.25 10.60
C LEU A 49 -55.57 -17.44 10.20
N ARG A 50 -55.67 -17.01 8.95
CA ARG A 50 -56.89 -16.37 8.43
C ARG A 50 -57.21 -16.77 6.99
N ALA A 51 -58.50 -16.71 6.67
CA ALA A 51 -59.05 -16.86 5.34
C ALA A 51 -59.87 -15.63 4.98
N ARG A 52 -59.48 -14.89 3.94
CA ARG A 52 -60.18 -13.67 3.49
C ARG A 52 -60.76 -13.84 2.10
N GLY A 53 -61.81 -13.09 1.82
CA GLY A 53 -62.63 -13.19 0.63
C GLY A 53 -63.37 -11.88 0.37
N PRO A 54 -64.41 -11.54 1.15
CA PRO A 54 -65.12 -10.26 1.03
C PRO A 54 -64.20 -9.03 0.99
N SER A 55 -63.17 -8.95 1.85
CA SER A 55 -62.25 -7.81 1.86
C SER A 55 -61.42 -7.69 0.58
N LEU A 56 -61.26 -8.78 -0.18
CA LEU A 56 -60.55 -8.76 -1.47
C LEU A 56 -61.38 -8.06 -2.55
N ALA A 57 -62.72 -8.13 -2.47
CA ALA A 57 -63.59 -7.38 -3.39
C ALA A 57 -63.44 -5.86 -3.19
N ASP A 58 -63.37 -5.41 -1.92
CA ASP A 58 -63.10 -4.02 -1.56
C ASP A 58 -61.69 -3.57 -2.01
N ALA A 59 -60.73 -4.50 -2.02
CA ALA A 59 -59.39 -4.31 -2.58
C ALA A 59 -59.33 -4.42 -4.13
N GLY A 60 -60.47 -4.48 -4.82
CA GLY A 60 -60.55 -4.49 -6.28
C GLY A 60 -60.27 -5.83 -6.95
N VAL A 61 -60.26 -6.95 -6.21
CA VAL A 61 -60.08 -8.30 -6.77
C VAL A 61 -61.43 -8.79 -7.34
N PRO A 62 -61.56 -8.99 -8.67
CA PRO A 62 -62.82 -9.42 -9.26
C PRO A 62 -63.11 -10.90 -8.94
N GLY A 63 -64.36 -11.22 -8.59
CA GLY A 63 -64.78 -12.59 -8.32
C GLY A 63 -64.30 -13.16 -6.98
N ALA A 64 -64.03 -12.30 -6.00
CA ALA A 64 -63.68 -12.73 -4.65
C ALA A 64 -64.77 -13.61 -4.00
N LEU A 65 -64.34 -14.57 -3.18
CA LEU A 65 -65.22 -15.48 -2.45
C LEU A 65 -66.03 -14.68 -1.42
N THR A 66 -67.36 -14.84 -1.41
CA THR A 66 -68.25 -14.00 -0.61
C THR A 66 -68.38 -14.41 0.85
N ASP A 67 -67.88 -15.60 1.22
CA ASP A 67 -68.12 -16.24 2.52
C ASP A 67 -67.11 -17.41 2.75
N PRO A 68 -65.85 -17.13 3.17
CA PRO A 68 -64.80 -18.11 3.40
C PRO A 68 -64.74 -18.68 4.82
N ASN A 69 -64.95 -19.99 4.98
CA ASN A 69 -64.58 -20.73 6.20
C ASN A 69 -63.18 -21.35 6.12
N LEU A 70 -62.59 -21.59 7.30
CA LEU A 70 -61.24 -22.09 7.52
C LEU A 70 -61.26 -23.30 8.47
N THR A 71 -60.64 -24.41 8.06
CA THR A 71 -60.47 -25.61 8.91
C THR A 71 -58.99 -25.97 9.05
N VAL A 72 -58.51 -26.16 10.27
CA VAL A 72 -57.12 -26.60 10.54
C VAL A 72 -57.08 -28.09 10.84
N TYR A 73 -56.11 -28.81 10.28
CA TYR A 73 -55.90 -30.25 10.42
C TYR A 73 -54.47 -30.59 10.84
N SER A 74 -54.34 -31.72 11.56
CA SER A 74 -53.07 -32.40 11.85
C SER A 74 -53.22 -33.85 11.41
N GLY A 75 -52.66 -34.17 10.23
CA GLY A 75 -52.99 -35.39 9.51
C GLY A 75 -54.51 -35.48 9.24
N PRO A 76 -55.18 -36.62 9.52
CA PRO A 76 -56.61 -36.77 9.29
C PRO A 76 -57.50 -36.09 10.35
N ASN A 77 -56.93 -35.56 11.43
CA ASN A 77 -57.69 -35.03 12.57
C ASN A 77 -57.91 -33.53 12.42
N GLN A 78 -59.15 -33.09 12.49
CA GLN A 78 -59.49 -31.68 12.60
C GLN A 78 -59.03 -31.15 13.96
N VAL A 79 -58.29 -30.04 13.93
CA VAL A 79 -57.71 -29.35 15.09
C VAL A 79 -58.60 -28.18 15.50
N ASP A 80 -59.02 -27.35 14.54
CA ASP A 80 -59.87 -26.18 14.78
C ASP A 80 -60.71 -25.84 13.51
N PHE A 81 -61.75 -25.03 13.66
CA PHE A 81 -62.61 -24.56 12.57
C PHE A 81 -63.22 -23.19 12.87
N ASN A 82 -63.36 -22.37 11.82
CA ASN A 82 -64.11 -21.14 11.90
C ASN A 82 -64.79 -20.74 10.58
N ASP A 83 -65.91 -20.04 10.67
CA ASP A 83 -66.74 -19.50 9.56
C ASP A 83 -66.71 -17.95 9.63
N ASP A 84 -67.05 -17.37 10.79
CA ASP A 84 -67.02 -15.93 11.08
C ASP A 84 -65.98 -15.61 12.17
N TRP A 85 -64.98 -14.75 11.91
CA TRP A 85 -63.86 -14.51 12.85
C TRP A 85 -64.29 -13.99 14.22
N GLY A 86 -65.34 -13.16 14.28
CA GLY A 86 -65.84 -12.59 15.53
C GLY A 86 -66.39 -13.64 16.51
N ASP A 87 -66.92 -14.75 15.97
CA ASP A 87 -67.64 -15.78 16.72
C ASP A 87 -66.72 -16.90 17.25
N HIS A 88 -65.44 -16.92 16.85
CA HIS A 88 -64.47 -17.90 17.39
C HIS A 88 -64.18 -17.64 18.87
N SER A 89 -64.03 -18.72 19.64
CA SER A 89 -63.81 -18.64 21.09
C SER A 89 -62.55 -17.87 21.52
N ARG A 90 -61.60 -17.67 20.61
CA ARG A 90 -60.36 -16.92 20.82
C ARG A 90 -60.26 -15.65 19.95
N SER A 91 -61.37 -15.13 19.43
CA SER A 91 -61.37 -13.93 18.57
C SER A 91 -60.75 -12.70 19.25
N GLY A 92 -60.88 -12.60 20.58
CA GLY A 92 -60.26 -11.55 21.39
C GLY A 92 -58.74 -11.69 21.62
N ASP A 93 -58.13 -12.81 21.24
CA ASP A 93 -56.66 -13.02 21.29
C ASP A 93 -55.97 -12.55 20.00
N ILE A 94 -56.72 -12.20 18.95
CA ILE A 94 -56.18 -11.83 17.64
C ILE A 94 -55.63 -10.40 17.68
N PRO A 95 -54.38 -10.15 17.25
CA PRO A 95 -53.81 -8.80 17.15
C PRO A 95 -54.66 -7.88 16.26
N PRO A 96 -54.91 -6.60 16.65
CA PRO A 96 -55.81 -5.70 15.91
C PRO A 96 -55.39 -5.41 14.46
N ASP A 97 -54.10 -5.53 14.15
CA ASP A 97 -53.47 -5.39 12.84
C ASP A 97 -53.62 -6.64 11.95
N LEU A 98 -53.84 -7.81 12.55
CA LEU A 98 -54.07 -9.08 11.83
C LEU A 98 -55.56 -9.46 11.70
N ALA A 99 -56.43 -8.85 12.50
CA ALA A 99 -57.88 -9.11 12.49
C ALA A 99 -58.52 -8.85 11.11
N PRO A 100 -59.39 -9.75 10.59
CA PRO A 100 -60.09 -9.52 9.33
C PRO A 100 -61.02 -8.30 9.38
N SER A 101 -61.05 -7.51 8.31
CA SER A 101 -61.84 -6.27 8.25
C SER A 101 -63.32 -6.50 7.96
N ASN A 102 -63.68 -7.66 7.39
CA ASN A 102 -65.06 -8.07 7.19
C ASN A 102 -65.46 -9.11 8.26
N PRO A 103 -66.68 -9.04 8.85
CA PRO A 103 -67.11 -10.03 9.85
C PRO A 103 -67.27 -11.45 9.26
N ALA A 104 -67.64 -11.57 7.98
CA ALA A 104 -67.83 -12.85 7.27
C ALA A 104 -66.52 -13.40 6.69
N GLU A 105 -65.43 -13.30 7.44
CA GLU A 105 -64.12 -13.86 7.11
C GLU A 105 -63.65 -14.69 8.29
N ALA A 106 -63.01 -15.83 8.05
CA ALA A 106 -62.58 -16.71 9.13
C ALA A 106 -61.15 -16.39 9.62
N ALA A 107 -60.93 -16.41 10.93
CA ALA A 107 -59.60 -16.39 11.53
C ALA A 107 -59.53 -17.25 12.80
N ILE A 108 -58.34 -17.82 13.06
CA ILE A 108 -58.07 -18.78 14.13
C ILE A 108 -56.72 -18.42 14.77
N MET A 109 -56.69 -18.24 16.09
CA MET A 109 -55.48 -18.01 16.88
C MET A 109 -55.22 -19.25 17.74
N ILE A 110 -54.15 -20.00 17.45
CA ILE A 110 -53.95 -21.34 18.01
C ILE A 110 -52.49 -21.65 18.34
N THR A 111 -52.27 -22.38 19.43
CA THR A 111 -50.96 -22.90 19.82
C THR A 111 -50.86 -24.36 19.41
N LEU A 112 -49.82 -24.69 18.64
CA LEU A 112 -49.61 -25.97 17.98
C LEU A 112 -48.23 -26.54 18.35
N ALA A 113 -48.11 -27.86 18.45
CA ALA A 113 -46.82 -28.50 18.75
C ALA A 113 -45.92 -28.55 17.50
N PRO A 114 -44.60 -28.82 17.62
CA PRO A 114 -43.75 -29.06 16.45
C PRO A 114 -44.30 -30.20 15.57
N GLY A 115 -44.41 -29.96 14.27
CA GLY A 115 -44.99 -30.89 13.31
C GLY A 115 -45.69 -30.23 12.12
N PRO A 116 -46.18 -31.04 11.15
CA PRO A 116 -46.87 -30.57 9.96
C PRO A 116 -48.38 -30.36 10.18
N TYR A 117 -48.90 -29.26 9.64
CA TYR A 117 -50.30 -28.85 9.72
C TYR A 117 -50.85 -28.42 8.36
N THR A 118 -52.18 -28.35 8.28
CA THR A 118 -52.89 -28.05 7.02
C THR A 118 -54.11 -27.18 7.29
N ALA A 119 -54.19 -26.04 6.63
CA ALA A 119 -55.25 -25.04 6.72
C ALA A 119 -56.07 -25.05 5.41
N ILE A 120 -57.31 -25.50 5.47
CA ILE A 120 -58.20 -25.65 4.30
C ILE A 120 -59.23 -24.52 4.29
N VAL A 121 -59.28 -23.77 3.19
CA VAL A 121 -60.28 -22.72 2.96
C VAL A 121 -61.38 -23.23 2.03
N ARG A 122 -62.65 -22.96 2.37
CA ARG A 122 -63.82 -23.32 1.55
C ARG A 122 -64.84 -22.19 1.54
N GLY A 123 -65.65 -22.12 0.48
CA GLY A 123 -66.83 -21.27 0.47
C GLY A 123 -67.99 -21.92 1.23
N THR A 124 -68.61 -21.17 2.12
CA THR A 124 -69.78 -21.62 2.88
C THR A 124 -70.96 -21.90 1.94
N GLY A 125 -71.70 -22.98 2.22
CA GLY A 125 -72.71 -23.53 1.30
C GLY A 125 -72.16 -24.14 -0.01
N GLY A 126 -70.84 -24.25 -0.19
CA GLY A 126 -70.22 -24.69 -1.44
C GLY A 126 -70.00 -23.58 -2.47
N ALA A 127 -69.95 -22.31 -2.02
CA ALA A 127 -69.57 -21.18 -2.85
C ALA A 127 -68.14 -21.32 -3.39
N THR A 128 -67.87 -20.67 -4.54
CA THR A 128 -66.54 -20.62 -5.16
C THR A 128 -66.18 -19.19 -5.52
N GLY A 129 -64.88 -18.88 -5.53
CA GLY A 129 -64.38 -17.53 -5.78
C GLY A 129 -62.91 -17.40 -5.39
N ILE A 130 -62.33 -16.22 -5.55
CA ILE A 130 -60.95 -15.94 -5.15
C ILE A 130 -60.89 -15.74 -3.63
N GLY A 131 -60.07 -16.53 -2.95
CA GLY A 131 -59.77 -16.37 -1.53
C GLY A 131 -58.27 -16.25 -1.29
N ILE A 132 -57.89 -15.93 -0.07
CA ILE A 132 -56.50 -15.97 0.41
C ILE A 132 -56.42 -16.77 1.70
N VAL A 133 -55.42 -17.64 1.83
CA VAL A 133 -55.08 -18.35 3.07
C VAL A 133 -53.76 -17.80 3.59
N GLU A 134 -53.69 -17.47 4.88
CA GLU A 134 -52.54 -16.77 5.47
C GLU A 134 -52.18 -17.37 6.83
N VAL A 135 -50.88 -17.47 7.11
CA VAL A 135 -50.32 -17.95 8.38
C VAL A 135 -49.23 -17.00 8.83
N PHE A 136 -49.31 -16.52 10.08
CA PHE A 136 -48.38 -15.58 10.69
C PHE A 136 -47.78 -16.14 11.98
N GLU A 137 -46.49 -15.91 12.21
CA GLU A 137 -45.88 -16.05 13.53
C GLU A 137 -46.34 -14.93 14.47
N THR A 138 -46.52 -15.24 15.77
CA THR A 138 -46.91 -14.25 16.80
C THR A 138 -45.99 -14.24 18.04
N ASP A 139 -44.92 -15.05 18.03
CA ASP A 139 -43.95 -15.20 19.12
C ASP A 139 -42.57 -15.65 18.57
N GLN A 140 -41.54 -15.68 19.43
CA GLN A 140 -40.15 -16.01 19.04
C GLN A 140 -39.68 -17.42 19.44
N THR A 141 -40.49 -18.23 20.13
CA THR A 141 -40.04 -19.43 20.88
C THR A 141 -39.75 -20.67 20.04
N SER A 142 -40.14 -20.69 18.77
CA SER A 142 -39.88 -21.72 17.75
C SER A 142 -40.13 -21.08 16.37
N ARG A 143 -39.88 -21.77 15.24
CA ARG A 143 -39.98 -21.16 13.89
C ARG A 143 -40.75 -22.00 12.88
N LEU A 144 -41.36 -21.35 11.90
CA LEU A 144 -41.91 -21.99 10.69
C LEU A 144 -40.75 -22.37 9.75
N ALA A 145 -40.60 -23.65 9.42
CA ALA A 145 -39.46 -24.14 8.61
C ALA A 145 -39.81 -24.47 7.15
N ASN A 146 -41.09 -24.58 6.84
CA ASN A 146 -41.61 -24.71 5.48
C ASN A 146 -43.02 -24.14 5.45
N LEU A 147 -43.33 -23.46 4.35
CA LEU A 147 -44.64 -22.93 4.05
C LEU A 147 -44.99 -23.29 2.61
N SER A 148 -46.20 -23.81 2.40
CA SER A 148 -46.62 -24.36 1.11
C SER A 148 -48.10 -24.09 0.84
N THR A 149 -48.53 -24.08 -0.41
CA THR A 149 -49.96 -23.97 -0.74
C THR A 149 -50.31 -24.73 -2.01
N ARG A 150 -51.34 -25.58 -1.90
CA ARG A 150 -51.96 -26.30 -3.02
C ARG A 150 -53.31 -25.68 -3.37
N ALA A 151 -53.51 -25.36 -4.64
CA ALA A 151 -54.81 -24.99 -5.20
C ALA A 151 -54.83 -25.20 -6.72
N ASN A 152 -55.94 -24.85 -7.36
CA ASN A 152 -55.98 -24.68 -8.80
C ASN A 152 -55.33 -23.35 -9.20
N SER A 153 -54.32 -23.37 -10.08
CA SER A 153 -53.83 -22.18 -10.75
C SER A 153 -54.62 -21.96 -12.03
N GLY A 154 -55.31 -20.82 -12.12
CA GLY A 154 -56.05 -20.38 -13.30
C GLY A 154 -55.21 -19.48 -14.22
N THR A 155 -55.88 -18.71 -15.06
CA THR A 155 -55.24 -17.69 -15.94
C THR A 155 -55.55 -16.27 -15.47
N GLY A 156 -54.73 -15.30 -15.91
CA GLY A 156 -54.93 -13.89 -15.61
C GLY A 156 -54.96 -13.61 -14.10
N HIS A 157 -56.06 -13.06 -13.58
CA HIS A 157 -56.20 -12.76 -12.15
C HIS A 157 -56.37 -13.99 -11.23
N ASN A 158 -56.53 -15.19 -11.81
CA ASN A 158 -56.82 -16.45 -11.12
C ASN A 158 -55.59 -17.35 -10.91
N VAL A 159 -54.39 -16.90 -11.31
CA VAL A 159 -53.13 -17.62 -11.02
C VAL A 159 -52.88 -17.74 -9.50
N LEU A 160 -52.19 -18.80 -9.09
CA LEU A 160 -51.71 -18.99 -7.72
C LEU A 160 -50.62 -17.96 -7.39
N ILE A 161 -50.78 -17.22 -6.29
CA ILE A 161 -49.85 -16.15 -5.89
C ILE A 161 -49.56 -16.27 -4.40
N ALA A 162 -48.32 -16.64 -4.05
CA ALA A 162 -47.82 -16.68 -2.69
C ALA A 162 -47.02 -15.40 -2.36
N GLY A 163 -47.36 -14.75 -1.26
CA GLY A 163 -46.59 -13.65 -0.66
C GLY A 163 -45.77 -14.15 0.52
N ILE A 164 -44.52 -13.71 0.59
CA ILE A 164 -43.47 -14.13 1.54
C ILE A 164 -42.88 -12.86 2.18
N ILE A 165 -42.58 -12.87 3.47
CA ILE A 165 -41.80 -11.81 4.13
C ILE A 165 -40.55 -12.42 4.75
N ILE A 166 -39.39 -11.92 4.33
CA ILE A 166 -38.10 -12.13 4.99
C ILE A 166 -37.96 -11.08 6.10
N ALA A 167 -37.60 -11.50 7.31
CA ALA A 167 -37.38 -10.63 8.45
C ALA A 167 -36.01 -10.92 9.08
N GLY A 168 -35.32 -9.88 9.52
CA GLY A 168 -33.97 -9.93 10.06
C GLY A 168 -33.24 -8.61 9.79
N ASP A 169 -31.95 -8.60 10.07
CA ASP A 169 -30.99 -7.50 9.85
C ASP A 169 -30.06 -7.74 8.65
N GLY A 170 -30.22 -8.86 7.94
CA GLY A 170 -29.47 -9.20 6.73
C GLY A 170 -30.24 -10.20 5.84
N PRO A 171 -29.72 -10.50 4.64
CA PRO A 171 -30.41 -11.35 3.67
C PRO A 171 -30.53 -12.82 4.09
N LYS A 172 -31.43 -13.54 3.39
CA LYS A 172 -31.72 -14.95 3.64
C LYS A 172 -31.83 -15.76 2.36
N THR A 173 -31.03 -16.83 2.25
CA THR A 173 -31.15 -17.81 1.16
C THR A 173 -32.39 -18.68 1.34
N VAL A 174 -33.25 -18.68 0.32
CA VAL A 174 -34.48 -19.46 0.24
C VAL A 174 -34.59 -20.22 -1.06
N ALA A 175 -35.14 -21.43 -1.01
CA ALA A 175 -35.49 -22.23 -2.18
C ALA A 175 -37.02 -22.25 -2.35
N LEU A 176 -37.50 -21.88 -3.54
CA LEU A 176 -38.91 -21.87 -3.92
C LEU A 176 -39.18 -22.92 -4.99
N ARG A 177 -40.35 -23.59 -4.94
CA ARG A 177 -40.72 -24.65 -5.89
C ARG A 177 -42.13 -24.49 -6.43
N GLY A 178 -42.31 -24.82 -7.71
CA GLY A 178 -43.58 -24.96 -8.41
C GLY A 178 -43.79 -26.40 -8.85
N ILE A 179 -44.57 -27.15 -8.08
CA ILE A 179 -44.81 -28.59 -8.21
C ILE A 179 -46.18 -28.84 -8.87
N GLY A 180 -46.24 -29.80 -9.78
CA GLY A 180 -47.45 -30.10 -10.56
C GLY A 180 -47.44 -31.53 -11.11
N PRO A 181 -46.59 -31.85 -12.11
CA PRO A 181 -46.45 -33.20 -12.67
C PRO A 181 -46.27 -34.31 -11.64
N SER A 182 -45.54 -34.08 -10.54
CA SER A 182 -45.34 -35.06 -9.46
C SER A 182 -46.66 -35.54 -8.81
N PHE A 183 -47.76 -34.79 -8.95
CA PHE A 183 -49.08 -35.20 -8.45
C PHE A 183 -49.66 -36.46 -9.11
N ALA A 184 -49.29 -36.74 -10.36
CA ALA A 184 -49.68 -37.97 -11.05
C ALA A 184 -49.03 -39.22 -10.42
N ASN A 185 -47.88 -39.04 -9.74
CA ASN A 185 -47.06 -40.11 -9.16
C ASN A 185 -47.32 -40.35 -7.66
N LEU A 186 -48.24 -39.62 -7.04
CA LEU A 186 -48.61 -39.80 -5.63
C LEU A 186 -49.39 -41.12 -5.40
N PRO A 187 -49.31 -41.73 -4.20
CA PRO A 187 -50.07 -42.95 -3.86
C PRO A 187 -51.59 -42.83 -4.02
N THR A 188 -52.11 -41.61 -3.91
CA THR A 188 -53.44 -41.22 -4.37
C THR A 188 -53.24 -40.00 -5.28
N PRO A 189 -53.30 -40.15 -6.62
CA PRO A 189 -53.06 -39.05 -7.53
C PRO A 189 -54.05 -37.90 -7.35
N VAL A 190 -53.57 -36.65 -7.45
CA VAL A 190 -54.43 -35.47 -7.49
C VAL A 190 -54.87 -35.24 -8.94
N PRO A 191 -56.18 -35.20 -9.26
CA PRO A 191 -56.64 -35.04 -10.62
C PRO A 191 -56.41 -33.62 -11.15
N ASN A 192 -56.33 -33.48 -12.48
CA ASN A 192 -56.19 -32.21 -13.19
C ASN A 192 -54.94 -31.42 -12.78
N GLU A 193 -53.81 -32.08 -12.64
CA GLU A 193 -52.51 -31.49 -12.33
C GLU A 193 -52.10 -30.41 -13.35
N LEU A 194 -51.37 -29.40 -12.89
CA LEU A 194 -50.75 -28.42 -13.78
C LEU A 194 -49.52 -29.06 -14.43
N ALA A 195 -49.65 -29.50 -15.69
CA ALA A 195 -48.64 -30.29 -16.38
C ALA A 195 -47.34 -29.53 -16.73
N ASP A 196 -47.35 -28.20 -16.65
CA ASP A 196 -46.23 -27.34 -17.04
C ASP A 196 -46.21 -26.07 -16.14
N PRO A 197 -45.75 -26.19 -14.88
CA PRO A 197 -45.70 -25.08 -13.92
C PRO A 197 -44.57 -24.08 -14.22
N GLU A 198 -44.93 -22.81 -14.21
CA GLU A 198 -44.06 -21.64 -14.37
C GLU A 198 -44.06 -20.82 -13.08
N LEU A 199 -42.88 -20.62 -12.49
CA LEU A 199 -42.68 -19.87 -11.25
C LEU A 199 -41.98 -18.54 -11.55
N THR A 200 -42.47 -17.44 -10.99
CA THR A 200 -41.82 -16.12 -11.12
C THR A 200 -41.85 -15.39 -9.79
N ILE A 201 -40.69 -14.90 -9.34
CA ILE A 201 -40.52 -14.17 -8.08
C ILE A 201 -40.47 -12.68 -8.39
N PHE A 202 -41.18 -11.88 -7.60
CA PHE A 202 -41.21 -10.42 -7.70
C PHE A 202 -40.85 -9.76 -6.37
N SER A 203 -40.13 -8.63 -6.44
CA SER A 203 -40.04 -7.63 -5.38
C SER A 203 -40.75 -6.38 -5.88
N GLY A 204 -41.85 -5.97 -5.22
CA GLY A 204 -42.68 -4.88 -5.71
C GLY A 204 -43.28 -5.14 -7.10
N ALA A 205 -42.70 -4.52 -8.14
CA ALA A 205 -43.08 -4.68 -9.54
C ALA A 205 -42.02 -5.42 -10.38
N ASP A 206 -40.81 -5.59 -9.85
CA ASP A 206 -39.64 -6.06 -10.57
C ASP A 206 -39.49 -7.58 -10.44
N VAL A 207 -39.07 -8.24 -11.52
CA VAL A 207 -38.82 -9.68 -11.53
C VAL A 207 -37.47 -9.94 -10.87
N VAL A 208 -37.48 -10.71 -9.79
CA VAL A 208 -36.27 -11.15 -9.05
C VAL A 208 -35.71 -12.44 -9.66
N ASP A 209 -36.59 -13.37 -10.05
CA ASP A 209 -36.18 -14.59 -10.75
C ASP A 209 -37.37 -15.25 -11.48
N HIS A 210 -37.10 -16.15 -12.42
CA HIS A 210 -38.07 -16.85 -13.25
C HIS A 210 -37.61 -18.27 -13.55
N ASN A 211 -38.52 -19.25 -13.50
CA ASN A 211 -38.24 -20.60 -13.98
C ASN A 211 -39.48 -21.37 -14.46
N ILE A 212 -39.32 -22.14 -15.53
CA ILE A 212 -40.28 -23.12 -16.09
C ILE A 212 -39.81 -24.59 -16.00
N ARG A 213 -38.52 -24.83 -15.75
CA ARG A 213 -37.87 -26.15 -15.73
C ARG A 213 -36.70 -26.11 -14.75
N TRP A 214 -36.84 -26.79 -13.61
CA TRP A 214 -35.91 -26.68 -12.49
C TRP A 214 -34.48 -27.07 -12.86
N ALA A 215 -34.32 -28.08 -13.71
CA ALA A 215 -33.03 -28.56 -14.20
C ALA A 215 -32.39 -27.66 -15.27
N ASP A 216 -33.15 -26.72 -15.84
CA ASP A 216 -32.66 -25.78 -16.88
C ASP A 216 -32.36 -24.38 -16.28
N HIS A 217 -32.47 -24.21 -14.95
CA HIS A 217 -32.09 -22.95 -14.26
C HIS A 217 -30.57 -22.82 -14.16
N PRO A 218 -29.98 -21.62 -14.32
CA PRO A 218 -28.54 -21.44 -14.10
C PRO A 218 -28.10 -21.91 -12.70
N ARG A 219 -28.90 -21.63 -11.67
CA ARG A 219 -28.67 -22.02 -10.26
C ARG A 219 -29.41 -23.31 -9.88
N ALA A 220 -29.57 -24.25 -10.82
CA ALA A 220 -30.22 -25.54 -10.55
C ALA A 220 -29.38 -26.45 -9.63
N HIS A 221 -28.06 -26.26 -9.61
CA HIS A 221 -27.10 -27.05 -8.83
C HIS A 221 -27.08 -26.62 -7.36
N ASP A 222 -27.18 -25.31 -7.08
CA ASP A 222 -27.34 -24.72 -5.75
C ASP A 222 -28.53 -25.27 -4.96
N VAL A 223 -29.59 -25.77 -5.64
CA VAL A 223 -30.78 -26.29 -4.97
C VAL A 223 -30.39 -27.54 -4.19
N PRO A 224 -30.44 -27.54 -2.83
CA PRO A 224 -29.94 -28.67 -2.05
C PRO A 224 -30.63 -29.98 -2.46
N THR A 225 -29.88 -31.08 -2.54
CA THR A 225 -30.37 -32.36 -3.08
C THR A 225 -31.70 -32.87 -2.46
N GLN A 226 -31.96 -32.55 -1.19
CA GLN A 226 -33.22 -32.86 -0.49
C GLN A 226 -34.42 -31.98 -0.89
N LEU A 227 -34.17 -30.87 -1.60
CA LEU A 227 -35.15 -29.90 -2.09
C LEU A 227 -35.32 -29.92 -3.62
N MET A 228 -34.54 -30.70 -4.37
CA MET A 228 -34.73 -30.84 -5.82
C MET A 228 -36.12 -31.41 -6.17
N PRO A 229 -36.89 -30.82 -7.11
CA PRO A 229 -38.12 -31.42 -7.64
C PRO A 229 -37.86 -32.77 -8.32
N THR A 230 -38.82 -33.69 -8.24
CA THR A 230 -38.64 -35.06 -8.76
C THR A 230 -38.93 -35.20 -10.25
N GLU A 231 -39.73 -34.30 -10.83
CA GLU A 231 -40.01 -34.29 -12.27
C GLU A 231 -39.29 -33.13 -12.95
N ALA A 232 -38.59 -33.38 -14.05
CA ALA A 232 -37.86 -32.35 -14.80
C ALA A 232 -38.76 -31.22 -15.34
N ALA A 233 -40.07 -31.47 -15.45
CA ALA A 233 -41.08 -30.49 -15.87
C ALA A 233 -41.51 -29.52 -14.76
N GLU A 234 -41.04 -29.68 -13.52
CA GLU A 234 -41.35 -28.78 -12.40
C GLU A 234 -40.41 -27.57 -12.37
N ALA A 235 -40.80 -26.50 -11.67
CA ALA A 235 -39.97 -25.30 -11.52
C ALA A 235 -39.36 -25.23 -10.11
N ALA A 236 -38.12 -24.77 -10.00
CA ALA A 236 -37.53 -24.37 -8.72
C ALA A 236 -36.52 -23.22 -8.91
N VAL A 237 -36.37 -22.41 -7.88
CA VAL A 237 -35.42 -21.30 -7.82
C VAL A 237 -34.80 -21.30 -6.42
N ILE A 238 -33.52 -20.99 -6.33
CA ILE A 238 -32.87 -20.63 -5.06
C ILE A 238 -32.26 -19.24 -5.17
N ARG A 239 -32.56 -18.38 -4.19
CA ARG A 239 -32.06 -17.02 -4.11
C ARG A 239 -31.82 -16.58 -2.68
N THR A 240 -30.77 -15.80 -2.51
CA THR A 240 -30.56 -14.94 -1.35
C THR A 240 -31.43 -13.70 -1.52
N LEU A 241 -32.33 -13.45 -0.56
CA LEU A 241 -33.31 -12.37 -0.59
C LEU A 241 -33.13 -11.46 0.63
N GLU A 242 -33.08 -10.14 0.40
CA GLU A 242 -33.02 -9.12 1.44
C GLU A 242 -34.27 -9.11 2.37
N PRO A 243 -34.19 -8.53 3.58
CA PRO A 243 -35.36 -8.32 4.44
C PRO A 243 -36.45 -7.50 3.74
N GLY A 244 -37.56 -8.14 3.38
CA GLY A 244 -38.61 -7.48 2.61
C GLY A 244 -39.77 -8.40 2.17
N PRO A 245 -40.81 -7.80 1.56
CA PRO A 245 -41.98 -8.52 1.04
C PRO A 245 -41.79 -8.96 -0.43
N TYR A 246 -41.88 -10.26 -0.69
CA TYR A 246 -41.78 -10.86 -2.02
C TYR A 246 -43.08 -11.51 -2.46
N THR A 247 -43.27 -11.65 -3.76
CA THR A 247 -44.43 -12.32 -4.37
C THR A 247 -43.98 -13.37 -5.38
N ALA A 248 -44.24 -14.64 -5.10
CA ALA A 248 -44.05 -15.75 -6.03
C ALA A 248 -45.38 -16.07 -6.75
N ILE A 249 -45.39 -15.96 -8.07
CA ILE A 249 -46.51 -16.30 -8.95
C ILE A 249 -46.25 -17.68 -9.55
N LEU A 250 -47.19 -18.61 -9.38
CA LEU A 250 -47.16 -19.94 -9.98
C LEU A 250 -48.28 -20.05 -11.03
N SER A 251 -47.92 -20.00 -12.31
CA SER A 251 -48.84 -20.10 -13.46
C SER A 251 -48.55 -21.32 -14.32
N GLY A 252 -49.38 -21.55 -15.34
CA GLY A 252 -49.15 -22.60 -16.33
C GLY A 252 -48.56 -22.07 -17.62
N THR A 253 -47.45 -22.65 -18.08
CA THR A 253 -46.83 -22.32 -19.37
C THR A 253 -47.89 -22.33 -20.48
N GLY A 254 -47.94 -21.26 -21.27
CA GLY A 254 -48.94 -21.10 -22.33
C GLY A 254 -50.38 -20.81 -21.85
N GLN A 255 -50.57 -20.29 -20.64
CA GLN A 255 -51.88 -20.03 -20.01
C GLN A 255 -52.70 -21.31 -19.79
N THR A 256 -52.02 -22.40 -19.41
CA THR A 256 -52.67 -23.64 -18.97
C THR A 256 -53.18 -23.51 -17.53
N THR A 257 -54.13 -24.37 -17.14
CA THR A 257 -54.78 -24.35 -15.81
C THR A 257 -54.79 -25.73 -15.19
N GLY A 258 -54.52 -25.83 -13.90
CA GLY A 258 -54.45 -27.12 -13.21
C GLY A 258 -54.10 -26.98 -11.73
N ASN A 259 -54.19 -28.08 -11.01
CA ASN A 259 -53.82 -28.17 -9.61
C ASN A 259 -52.29 -28.19 -9.47
N ALA A 260 -51.78 -27.24 -8.69
CA ALA A 260 -50.35 -27.04 -8.48
C ALA A 260 -50.06 -26.73 -7.00
N LEU A 261 -48.79 -26.80 -6.64
CA LEU A 261 -48.27 -26.55 -5.30
C LEU A 261 -47.09 -25.59 -5.38
N VAL A 262 -47.19 -24.47 -4.67
CA VAL A 262 -46.06 -23.54 -4.44
C VAL A 262 -45.49 -23.80 -3.05
N GLU A 263 -44.16 -23.86 -2.92
CA GLU A 263 -43.46 -24.12 -1.65
C GLU A 263 -42.27 -23.18 -1.47
N VAL A 264 -41.91 -22.92 -0.20
CA VAL A 264 -40.75 -22.11 0.20
C VAL A 264 -40.00 -22.81 1.35
N PHE A 265 -38.67 -22.84 1.27
CA PHE A 265 -37.76 -23.42 2.25
C PHE A 265 -36.61 -22.45 2.56
N GLU A 266 -36.10 -22.46 3.80
CA GLU A 266 -34.82 -21.82 4.13
C GLU A 266 -33.64 -22.73 3.79
N VAL A 267 -32.53 -22.17 3.32
CA VAL A 267 -31.26 -22.87 3.02
C VAL A 267 -30.15 -22.31 3.93
N ALA A 268 -29.14 -23.13 4.27
CA ALA A 268 -28.00 -22.73 5.10
C ALA A 268 -26.72 -22.63 4.25
N ALA A 269 -25.87 -21.63 4.55
CA ALA A 269 -24.66 -21.32 3.77
C ALA A 269 -23.64 -22.48 3.70
N SER A 270 -23.58 -23.34 4.71
CA SER A 270 -22.70 -24.53 4.75
C SER A 270 -23.13 -25.66 3.79
N GLN A 271 -23.80 -25.33 2.69
CA GLN A 271 -24.37 -26.24 1.70
C GLN A 271 -24.20 -25.71 0.26
N LEU A 272 -23.36 -24.69 0.06
CA LEU A 272 -23.09 -24.03 -1.22
C LEU A 272 -21.69 -24.41 -1.75
N ASP A 273 -21.58 -24.36 -3.07
CA ASP A 273 -20.48 -24.75 -3.97
C ASP A 273 -20.81 -23.96 -5.25
N PHE A 274 -20.15 -22.81 -5.46
CA PHE A 274 -20.66 -21.74 -6.34
C PHE A 274 -20.01 -21.71 -7.74
N ASP A 275 -18.68 -21.79 -7.82
CA ASP A 275 -17.95 -21.85 -9.09
C ASP A 275 -17.99 -23.24 -9.78
N GLN A 276 -18.23 -24.29 -8.99
CA GLN A 276 -18.27 -25.71 -9.36
C GLN A 276 -16.89 -26.39 -9.58
N ASP A 277 -15.80 -25.95 -8.95
CA ASP A 277 -14.51 -26.68 -8.94
C ASP A 277 -14.59 -28.02 -8.16
N GLY A 278 -15.51 -28.11 -7.18
CA GLY A 278 -15.76 -29.27 -6.32
C GLY A 278 -15.23 -29.16 -4.89
N LEU A 279 -14.70 -28.01 -4.51
CA LEU A 279 -14.58 -27.49 -3.15
C LEU A 279 -15.92 -26.86 -2.75
N LEU A 280 -16.08 -26.57 -1.46
CA LEU A 280 -17.22 -25.78 -0.98
C LEU A 280 -16.68 -24.39 -0.69
N ASN A 281 -17.51 -23.35 -0.81
CA ASN A 281 -17.20 -21.94 -0.47
C ASN A 281 -16.54 -21.70 0.91
N SER A 282 -16.57 -22.69 1.80
CA SER A 282 -15.85 -22.65 3.09
C SER A 282 -14.39 -23.15 3.03
N ALA A 283 -13.91 -23.51 1.84
CA ALA A 283 -12.67 -24.23 1.58
C ALA A 283 -12.07 -23.92 0.20
N ASP A 284 -12.67 -22.99 -0.54
CA ASP A 284 -12.15 -22.36 -1.75
C ASP A 284 -11.67 -20.92 -1.40
N ALA A 285 -11.01 -20.24 -2.33
CA ALA A 285 -10.42 -18.91 -2.14
C ALA A 285 -10.61 -17.96 -3.35
N ASP A 286 -11.33 -18.42 -4.37
CA ASP A 286 -11.80 -17.69 -5.56
C ASP A 286 -13.20 -18.28 -5.82
N ASP A 287 -14.16 -17.93 -4.94
CA ASP A 287 -15.44 -18.62 -4.78
C ASP A 287 -16.34 -18.59 -6.04
N ASP A 288 -15.98 -17.82 -7.08
CA ASP A 288 -16.67 -17.78 -8.39
C ASP A 288 -15.77 -17.94 -9.65
N ASN A 289 -14.45 -18.08 -9.47
CA ASN A 289 -13.45 -18.41 -10.50
C ASN A 289 -13.33 -17.36 -11.62
N ASP A 290 -13.48 -16.08 -11.26
CA ASP A 290 -13.30 -14.96 -12.19
C ASP A 290 -11.81 -14.58 -12.38
N GLY A 291 -10.95 -14.98 -11.45
CA GLY A 291 -9.51 -14.73 -11.43
C GLY A 291 -9.02 -13.75 -10.36
N PHE A 292 -9.93 -13.15 -9.58
CA PHE A 292 -9.63 -12.41 -8.36
C PHE A 292 -9.90 -13.29 -7.12
N LEU A 293 -9.04 -13.16 -6.10
CA LEU A 293 -9.23 -13.94 -4.87
C LEU A 293 -10.31 -13.29 -4.00
N ASP A 294 -11.00 -14.12 -3.22
CA ASP A 294 -11.98 -13.74 -2.19
C ASP A 294 -11.57 -12.56 -1.29
N GLY A 295 -10.26 -12.37 -1.06
CA GLY A 295 -9.73 -11.28 -0.24
C GLY A 295 -9.66 -9.93 -0.94
N ASP A 296 -9.54 -9.95 -2.27
CA ASP A 296 -9.39 -8.79 -3.14
C ASP A 296 -10.70 -8.47 -3.89
N ASP A 297 -11.68 -9.38 -3.87
CA ASP A 297 -13.02 -9.21 -4.42
C ASP A 297 -14.09 -8.98 -3.31
N HIS A 298 -14.83 -7.88 -3.45
CA HIS A 298 -15.93 -7.53 -2.54
C HIS A 298 -17.22 -8.35 -2.80
N HIS A 299 -17.30 -9.02 -3.95
CA HIS A 299 -18.52 -9.64 -4.45
C HIS A 299 -18.55 -11.16 -4.63
N ARG A 300 -17.43 -11.88 -4.41
CA ARG A 300 -17.12 -13.31 -4.14
C ARG A 300 -17.94 -14.44 -4.76
N LEU A 301 -19.07 -14.11 -5.38
CA LEU A 301 -20.18 -14.97 -5.78
C LEU A 301 -20.93 -14.32 -6.96
N ASP A 302 -20.25 -13.49 -7.77
CA ASP A 302 -20.79 -12.84 -8.95
C ASP A 302 -19.70 -12.39 -9.96
N ALA A 303 -18.94 -13.35 -10.51
CA ALA A 303 -17.98 -13.26 -11.64
C ALA A 303 -18.35 -12.39 -12.86
N ALA A 304 -19.56 -11.83 -12.93
CA ALA A 304 -19.96 -10.81 -13.91
C ALA A 304 -19.74 -9.37 -13.42
N ARG A 305 -19.21 -9.20 -12.20
CA ARG A 305 -18.94 -7.96 -11.47
C ARG A 305 -17.49 -7.93 -10.94
N ALA A 306 -16.67 -8.79 -11.51
CA ALA A 306 -15.27 -9.02 -11.22
C ALA A 306 -14.44 -7.73 -11.33
N GLY A 307 -13.89 -7.29 -10.21
CA GLY A 307 -12.67 -6.48 -10.19
C GLY A 307 -12.80 -4.97 -10.38
N ASP A 308 -11.64 -4.37 -10.19
CA ASP A 308 -11.28 -2.95 -10.23
C ASP A 308 -10.80 -2.63 -11.65
N HIS A 309 -11.72 -2.16 -12.51
CA HIS A 309 -11.50 -2.08 -13.97
C HIS A 309 -10.52 -0.99 -14.42
N ASP A 310 -10.29 0.01 -13.59
CA ASP A 310 -9.38 1.13 -13.80
C ASP A 310 -8.15 1.09 -12.86
N MET A 311 -8.15 0.20 -11.86
CA MET A 311 -7.09 -0.08 -10.89
C MET A 311 -6.93 0.99 -9.78
N ASP A 312 -8.01 1.67 -9.38
CA ASP A 312 -7.98 2.69 -8.32
C ASP A 312 -8.08 2.12 -6.89
N GLY A 313 -8.55 0.89 -6.74
CA GLY A 313 -8.75 0.19 -5.46
C GLY A 313 -10.22 0.08 -5.03
N LEU A 314 -11.15 0.61 -5.81
CA LEU A 314 -12.59 0.42 -5.65
C LEU A 314 -13.11 -0.68 -6.59
N ASP A 315 -14.10 -1.42 -6.12
CA ASP A 315 -14.85 -2.38 -6.93
C ASP A 315 -15.76 -1.63 -7.91
N SER A 316 -15.86 -2.07 -9.18
CA SER A 316 -16.66 -1.46 -10.26
C SER A 316 -18.20 -1.57 -10.08
N LEU A 317 -18.67 -1.58 -8.82
CA LEU A 317 -20.05 -1.32 -8.40
C LEU A 317 -20.14 -0.28 -7.27
N VAL A 318 -18.99 0.09 -6.70
CA VAL A 318 -18.80 1.06 -5.61
C VAL A 318 -18.11 2.31 -6.14
N ASP A 319 -17.16 2.13 -7.07
CA ASP A 319 -16.81 3.20 -7.98
C ASP A 319 -18.05 3.63 -8.79
N THR A 320 -17.97 4.85 -9.32
CA THR A 320 -19.02 5.48 -10.11
C THR A 320 -18.48 6.04 -11.41
N ASP A 321 -17.23 5.71 -11.78
CA ASP A 321 -16.48 6.16 -12.95
C ASP A 321 -15.58 4.99 -13.41
N ASP A 322 -16.17 3.80 -13.63
CA ASP A 322 -15.51 2.46 -13.73
C ASP A 322 -14.33 2.32 -14.74
N ASP A 323 -14.03 3.33 -15.56
CA ASP A 323 -12.88 3.40 -16.48
C ASP A 323 -11.94 4.62 -16.26
N ASN A 324 -12.19 5.37 -15.18
CA ASN A 324 -11.60 6.63 -14.72
C ASN A 324 -11.42 7.71 -15.81
N ASP A 325 -12.30 7.77 -16.83
CA ASP A 325 -12.25 8.83 -17.85
C ASP A 325 -12.76 10.20 -17.34
N GLY A 326 -13.45 10.20 -16.20
CA GLY A 326 -14.04 11.39 -15.58
C GLY A 326 -15.54 11.56 -15.87
N ILE A 327 -16.20 10.54 -16.42
CA ILE A 327 -17.63 10.50 -16.76
C ILE A 327 -18.29 9.33 -16.06
N LEU A 328 -19.07 9.65 -15.03
CA LEU A 328 -19.79 8.64 -14.27
C LEU A 328 -20.63 7.68 -15.15
N ASP A 329 -20.57 6.38 -14.86
CA ASP A 329 -21.27 5.28 -15.59
C ASP A 329 -22.76 5.56 -15.79
N VAL A 330 -23.36 6.36 -14.89
CA VAL A 330 -24.71 6.92 -15.02
C VAL A 330 -24.77 8.05 -16.07
N GLY A 331 -24.37 7.74 -17.30
CA GLY A 331 -24.35 8.67 -18.42
C GLY A 331 -23.40 8.27 -19.54
N ASP A 332 -22.40 7.45 -19.23
CA ASP A 332 -21.46 6.94 -20.20
C ASP A 332 -22.03 5.83 -21.11
N LEU A 333 -21.40 5.63 -22.28
CA LEU A 333 -21.78 4.69 -23.33
C LEU A 333 -20.89 3.44 -23.42
N THR A 334 -19.75 3.46 -22.74
CA THR A 334 -18.69 2.47 -22.72
C THR A 334 -18.06 2.33 -21.32
N PRO A 335 -18.85 2.17 -20.22
CA PRO A 335 -18.39 2.34 -18.84
C PRO A 335 -17.56 1.15 -18.29
N LEU A 336 -16.79 0.51 -19.16
CA LEU A 336 -15.85 -0.58 -18.91
C LEU A 336 -14.76 -0.62 -20.01
N ASP A 337 -14.83 0.24 -21.06
CA ASP A 337 -13.77 0.37 -22.07
C ASP A 337 -12.73 1.34 -21.52
N TYR A 338 -11.86 0.85 -20.62
CA TYR A 338 -10.59 1.47 -20.22
C TYR A 338 -10.06 2.42 -21.29
N VAL A 339 -10.20 3.74 -21.04
CA VAL A 339 -9.86 4.74 -22.05
C VAL A 339 -8.37 4.63 -22.31
N GLN A 340 -8.06 4.10 -23.49
CA GLN A 340 -6.70 3.76 -23.93
C GLN A 340 -5.70 4.81 -23.44
N PRO A 341 -4.74 4.46 -22.55
CA PRO A 341 -3.67 5.35 -22.19
C PRO A 341 -3.01 5.80 -23.49
N VAL A 342 -2.54 7.05 -23.51
CA VAL A 342 -1.95 7.72 -24.69
C VAL A 342 -1.13 6.70 -25.50
N PRO A 343 -1.59 6.27 -26.71
CA PRO A 343 -1.36 4.91 -27.22
C PRO A 343 0.00 4.70 -27.88
N ASP A 344 1.09 4.98 -27.14
CA ASP A 344 2.33 5.48 -27.73
C ASP A 344 3.61 4.68 -27.36
N GLY A 345 3.52 3.56 -26.63
CA GLY A 345 4.67 2.65 -26.42
C GLY A 345 5.82 3.22 -25.57
N HIS A 346 5.50 4.16 -24.68
CA HIS A 346 6.46 4.85 -23.82
C HIS A 346 6.96 4.03 -22.63
N ILE A 347 6.10 3.20 -22.03
CA ILE A 347 6.47 2.31 -20.92
C ILE A 347 6.97 0.99 -21.52
N SER A 348 8.12 0.51 -21.05
CA SER A 348 8.81 -0.65 -21.63
C SER A 348 8.51 -1.91 -20.84
N GLU A 349 7.84 -2.89 -21.46
CA GLU A 349 7.63 -4.25 -20.91
C GLU A 349 8.96 -5.01 -20.59
N SER A 350 10.11 -4.48 -21.04
CA SER A 350 11.42 -5.00 -20.71
C SER A 350 12.07 -4.33 -19.49
N ALA A 351 11.69 -3.09 -19.16
CA ALA A 351 12.22 -2.34 -18.03
C ALA A 351 11.62 -2.81 -16.70
N GLY A 352 12.39 -2.64 -15.62
CA GLY A 352 11.93 -2.84 -14.25
C GLY A 352 11.82 -1.52 -13.51
N HIS A 353 10.90 -1.46 -12.55
CA HIS A 353 10.58 -0.28 -11.75
C HIS A 353 10.72 -0.61 -10.25
N PRO A 354 11.96 -0.64 -9.69
CA PRO A 354 12.16 -0.88 -8.27
C PRO A 354 11.62 0.30 -7.45
N MET A 355 10.88 0.02 -6.38
CA MET A 355 10.28 1.05 -5.54
C MET A 355 11.28 1.52 -4.45
N PHE A 356 11.93 2.66 -4.67
CA PHE A 356 12.92 3.24 -3.75
C PHE A 356 12.32 4.08 -2.60
N ALA A 357 10.99 4.25 -2.59
CA ALA A 357 10.26 5.14 -1.69
C ALA A 357 10.75 6.60 -1.71
N SER A 358 11.07 7.14 -2.90
CA SER A 358 11.67 8.47 -3.06
C SER A 358 10.81 9.65 -2.52
N PRO A 359 11.46 10.72 -2.00
CA PRO A 359 10.79 11.79 -1.27
C PRO A 359 10.17 12.88 -2.17
N HIS A 360 8.84 12.98 -2.18
CA HIS A 360 8.12 14.05 -2.86
C HIS A 360 8.29 15.42 -2.18
N VAL A 361 8.26 16.50 -2.96
CA VAL A 361 8.30 17.89 -2.45
C VAL A 361 7.25 18.78 -3.12
N ASN A 362 7.33 18.94 -4.45
CA ASN A 362 6.29 19.57 -5.25
C ASN A 362 5.97 18.65 -6.46
N PRO A 363 5.30 17.52 -6.26
CA PRO A 363 5.12 16.50 -7.31
C PRO A 363 4.05 16.86 -8.35
N ILE A 364 3.33 17.97 -8.19
CA ILE A 364 2.25 18.38 -9.10
C ILE A 364 2.24 19.91 -9.31
N ALA A 365 1.99 20.33 -10.56
CA ALA A 365 1.91 21.74 -10.95
C ALA A 365 0.88 21.98 -12.06
N VAL A 366 0.27 23.17 -12.09
CA VAL A 366 -0.65 23.58 -13.17
C VAL A 366 -0.03 24.64 -14.08
N ALA A 367 0.01 24.36 -15.38
CA ALA A 367 0.42 25.34 -16.38
C ALA A 367 -0.38 25.26 -17.68
N GLN A 368 -0.78 26.45 -18.18
CA GLN A 368 -1.39 26.64 -19.50
C GLN A 368 -2.67 25.81 -19.79
N GLY A 369 -3.44 25.47 -18.76
CA GLY A 369 -4.63 24.61 -18.90
C GLY A 369 -4.33 23.11 -18.83
N ASN A 370 -3.12 22.73 -18.41
CA ASN A 370 -2.75 21.34 -18.11
C ASN A 370 -2.32 21.21 -16.63
N VAL A 371 -2.65 20.07 -16.03
CA VAL A 371 -1.99 19.51 -14.86
C VAL A 371 -0.75 18.76 -15.35
N TYR A 372 0.36 18.93 -14.65
CA TYR A 372 1.58 18.15 -14.81
C TYR A 372 1.89 17.49 -13.48
N VAL A 373 2.03 16.17 -13.46
CA VAL A 373 2.23 15.39 -12.24
C VAL A 373 3.36 14.38 -12.48
N VAL A 374 4.28 14.26 -11.52
CA VAL A 374 5.30 13.22 -11.57
C VAL A 374 4.67 11.88 -11.20
N ASN A 375 4.78 10.92 -12.09
CA ASN A 375 4.41 9.53 -11.86
C ASN A 375 5.72 8.82 -11.46
N THR A 376 5.99 8.80 -10.16
CA THR A 376 7.24 8.26 -9.61
C THR A 376 7.41 6.77 -9.93
N PRO A 377 6.39 5.91 -9.76
CA PRO A 377 6.51 4.48 -10.13
C PRO A 377 6.86 4.22 -11.61
N ALA A 378 6.32 5.00 -12.56
CA ALA A 378 6.50 4.77 -13.99
C ALA A 378 7.69 5.51 -14.64
N ASP A 379 8.46 6.31 -13.88
CA ASP A 379 9.53 7.19 -14.40
C ASP A 379 9.05 8.26 -15.41
N THR A 380 7.82 8.75 -15.27
CA THR A 380 7.21 9.71 -16.21
C THR A 380 6.73 11.00 -15.56
N LEU A 381 6.56 12.03 -16.40
CA LEU A 381 5.70 13.16 -16.13
C LEU A 381 4.41 12.98 -16.93
N ASP A 382 3.30 12.75 -16.24
CA ASP A 382 1.99 12.62 -16.84
C ASP A 382 1.29 13.99 -16.93
N VAL A 383 0.58 14.21 -18.03
CA VAL A 383 0.00 15.50 -18.39
C VAL A 383 -1.47 15.35 -18.69
N PHE A 384 -2.31 16.05 -17.93
CA PHE A 384 -3.78 15.99 -18.03
C PHE A 384 -4.36 17.37 -18.33
N SER A 385 -5.51 17.43 -18.99
CA SER A 385 -6.19 18.70 -19.32
C SER A 385 -7.01 19.23 -18.13
N THR A 386 -6.81 20.46 -17.67
CA THR A 386 -7.63 21.02 -16.56
C THR A 386 -9.08 21.31 -16.96
N THR A 387 -9.42 21.18 -18.25
CA THR A 387 -10.79 21.37 -18.77
C THR A 387 -11.52 20.05 -19.00
N THR A 388 -10.82 19.01 -19.44
CA THR A 388 -11.42 17.71 -19.81
C THR A 388 -11.00 16.56 -18.92
N ARG A 389 -10.00 16.74 -18.04
CA ARG A 389 -9.35 15.73 -17.18
C ARG A 389 -8.61 14.61 -17.91
N LEU A 390 -9.06 14.25 -19.12
CA LEU A 390 -8.38 13.32 -20.02
C LEU A 390 -6.87 13.57 -20.18
N PRO A 391 -6.07 12.50 -20.38
CA PRO A 391 -4.66 12.57 -20.74
C PRO A 391 -4.38 13.44 -21.97
N VAL A 392 -3.23 14.11 -21.94
CA VAL A 392 -2.72 14.98 -23.02
C VAL A 392 -1.37 14.47 -23.54
N ALA A 393 -0.49 14.03 -22.64
CA ALA A 393 0.81 13.46 -22.94
C ALA A 393 1.35 12.66 -21.74
N ARG A 394 2.24 11.71 -22.01
CA ARG A 394 3.11 11.06 -21.02
C ARG A 394 4.55 11.27 -21.48
N VAL A 395 5.39 11.82 -20.61
CA VAL A 395 6.77 12.19 -20.95
C VAL A 395 7.73 11.35 -20.12
N ASN A 396 8.48 10.45 -20.76
CA ASN A 396 9.56 9.73 -20.08
C ASN A 396 10.63 10.72 -19.63
N VAL A 397 11.02 10.64 -18.35
CA VAL A 397 12.03 11.51 -17.74
C VAL A 397 13.20 10.67 -17.25
N GLY A 398 13.71 10.88 -16.04
CA GLY A 398 14.60 9.93 -15.37
C GLY A 398 13.85 9.10 -14.32
N ILE A 399 14.57 8.15 -13.73
CA ILE A 399 14.07 7.25 -12.68
C ILE A 399 13.65 8.03 -11.41
N ASP A 400 12.52 7.61 -10.82
CA ASP A 400 11.88 8.20 -9.63
C ASP A 400 11.77 9.75 -9.70
N PRO A 401 10.94 10.32 -10.58
CA PRO A 401 10.68 11.76 -10.59
C PRO A 401 9.88 12.18 -9.35
N VAL A 402 10.34 13.21 -8.63
CA VAL A 402 9.77 13.62 -7.31
C VAL A 402 9.29 15.07 -7.21
N THR A 403 9.65 15.92 -8.17
CA THR A 403 9.29 17.34 -8.18
C THR A 403 9.15 17.87 -9.59
N VAL A 404 8.16 18.75 -9.79
CA VAL A 404 7.92 19.51 -11.01
C VAL A 404 7.87 21.01 -10.70
N ALA A 405 8.66 21.81 -11.43
CA ALA A 405 8.69 23.26 -11.31
C ALA A 405 8.51 23.95 -12.67
N VAL A 406 7.62 24.95 -12.72
CA VAL A 406 7.32 25.71 -13.93
C VAL A 406 8.19 26.97 -13.97
N SER A 407 8.90 27.16 -15.09
CA SER A 407 9.73 28.36 -15.34
C SER A 407 8.93 29.67 -15.25
N PRO A 408 9.55 30.82 -14.90
CA PRO A 408 8.84 32.09 -14.74
C PRO A 408 8.14 32.63 -16.00
N ASP A 409 8.67 32.37 -17.21
CA ASP A 409 7.96 32.70 -18.46
C ASP A 409 6.93 31.64 -18.89
N ARG A 410 6.84 30.53 -18.14
CA ARG A 410 5.92 29.41 -18.31
C ARG A 410 6.08 28.68 -19.64
N ARG A 411 7.27 28.71 -20.24
CA ARG A 411 7.60 27.93 -21.46
C ARG A 411 8.28 26.61 -21.20
N GLU A 412 8.95 26.49 -20.07
CA GLU A 412 9.61 25.26 -19.65
C GLU A 412 9.08 24.77 -18.32
N LEU A 413 9.24 23.47 -18.12
CA LEU A 413 8.93 22.74 -16.92
C LEU A 413 10.13 21.85 -16.60
N TRP A 414 10.64 21.93 -15.38
CA TRP A 414 11.80 21.16 -14.94
C TRP A 414 11.34 20.08 -13.96
N VAL A 415 11.85 18.86 -14.13
CA VAL A 415 11.53 17.69 -13.29
C VAL A 415 12.80 17.19 -12.62
N SER A 416 12.82 17.08 -11.30
CA SER A 416 13.89 16.40 -10.57
C SER A 416 13.67 14.90 -10.61
N ASN A 417 14.63 14.17 -11.17
CA ASN A 417 14.65 12.72 -11.22
C ASN A 417 15.56 12.24 -10.09
N HIS A 418 14.98 11.74 -9.00
CA HIS A 418 15.67 11.48 -7.74
C HIS A 418 16.79 10.45 -7.92
N VAL A 419 16.43 9.27 -8.43
CA VAL A 419 17.36 8.13 -8.58
C VAL A 419 18.24 8.24 -9.83
N SER A 420 17.88 9.13 -10.77
CA SER A 420 18.69 9.44 -11.96
C SER A 420 19.65 10.60 -11.81
N ASP A 421 19.72 11.21 -10.61
CA ASP A 421 20.70 12.24 -10.29
C ASP A 421 20.69 13.39 -11.32
N SER A 422 19.49 13.80 -11.74
CA SER A 422 19.32 14.66 -12.90
C SER A 422 18.07 15.52 -12.85
N ILE A 423 18.05 16.55 -13.71
CA ILE A 423 16.89 17.40 -13.92
C ILE A 423 16.52 17.38 -15.41
N SER A 424 15.35 16.85 -15.74
CA SER A 424 14.79 16.91 -17.10
C SER A 424 14.16 18.28 -17.36
N ILE A 425 14.55 18.95 -18.44
CA ILE A 425 13.91 20.19 -18.91
C ILE A 425 12.97 19.84 -20.05
N ILE A 426 11.67 20.11 -19.86
CA ILE A 426 10.60 19.83 -20.80
C ILE A 426 10.06 21.14 -21.38
N ASP A 427 9.92 21.20 -22.70
CA ASP A 427 9.26 22.32 -23.39
C ASP A 427 7.74 22.20 -23.24
N ILE A 428 7.09 23.28 -22.80
CA ILE A 428 5.64 23.39 -22.69
C ILE A 428 5.06 24.55 -23.53
N ASP A 429 5.84 25.31 -24.31
CA ASP A 429 5.31 26.44 -25.11
C ASP A 429 4.26 25.95 -26.14
N PRO A 430 2.99 26.46 -26.12
CA PRO A 430 1.95 26.06 -27.07
C PRO A 430 2.28 26.36 -28.54
N ALA A 431 3.27 27.23 -28.80
CA ALA A 431 3.75 27.56 -30.13
C ALA A 431 4.95 26.71 -30.58
N SER A 432 5.52 25.89 -29.70
CA SER A 432 6.63 25.00 -30.04
C SER A 432 6.17 23.70 -30.68
N ALA A 433 6.97 23.20 -31.61
CA ALA A 433 6.81 21.84 -32.12
C ALA A 433 7.36 20.79 -31.14
N MET A 434 8.28 21.15 -30.24
CA MET A 434 8.88 20.24 -29.25
C MET A 434 8.07 20.15 -27.95
N ARG A 435 6.81 20.63 -27.94
CA ARG A 435 5.96 20.63 -26.75
C ARG A 435 5.81 19.21 -26.19
N HIS A 436 5.96 19.08 -24.89
CA HIS A 436 5.97 17.81 -24.13
C HIS A 436 7.13 16.87 -24.50
N GLN A 437 8.27 17.42 -24.95
CA GLN A 437 9.52 16.67 -25.12
C GLN A 437 10.59 17.15 -24.12
N VAL A 438 11.44 16.24 -23.65
CA VAL A 438 12.65 16.57 -22.91
C VAL A 438 13.66 17.21 -23.87
N VAL A 439 13.88 18.52 -23.75
CA VAL A 439 14.75 19.31 -24.64
C VAL A 439 16.18 19.44 -24.15
N HIS A 440 16.42 19.18 -22.86
CA HIS A 440 17.74 19.16 -22.22
C HIS A 440 17.65 18.37 -20.91
N THR A 441 18.76 17.78 -20.46
CA THR A 441 18.86 17.17 -19.14
C THR A 441 20.10 17.71 -18.44
N ILE A 442 19.93 18.23 -17.21
CA ILE A 442 21.02 18.71 -16.38
C ILE A 442 21.60 17.51 -15.63
N GLN A 443 22.86 17.18 -15.92
CA GLN A 443 23.70 16.23 -15.18
C GLN A 443 25.12 16.81 -15.03
N SER A 444 25.83 16.41 -13.98
CA SER A 444 27.20 16.88 -13.71
C SER A 444 28.04 15.76 -13.10
N PHE A 445 29.20 15.49 -13.69
CA PHE A 445 30.08 14.38 -13.33
C PHE A 445 31.47 14.87 -12.94
N ASP A 446 32.18 14.08 -12.13
CA ASP A 446 33.59 14.30 -11.85
C ASP A 446 34.51 13.65 -12.92
N ALA A 447 35.81 13.59 -12.63
CA ALA A 447 36.82 13.07 -13.55
C ALA A 447 36.75 11.54 -13.76
N GLU A 448 36.07 10.81 -12.87
CA GLU A 448 35.90 9.35 -12.90
C GLU A 448 34.46 8.97 -13.32
N MET A 449 33.70 9.91 -13.91
CA MET A 449 32.29 9.74 -14.32
C MET A 449 31.32 9.33 -13.18
N ALA A 450 31.63 9.71 -11.94
CA ALA A 450 30.68 9.64 -10.83
C ALA A 450 29.88 10.95 -10.73
N THR A 451 28.57 10.88 -10.41
CA THR A 451 27.72 12.09 -10.33
C THR A 451 28.16 13.06 -9.23
N THR A 452 27.89 14.34 -9.44
CA THR A 452 28.13 15.45 -8.49
C THR A 452 26.86 16.23 -8.13
N ILE A 453 25.74 15.80 -8.68
CA ILE A 453 24.39 16.13 -8.19
C ILE A 453 23.77 14.78 -7.80
N ASP A 454 23.41 14.62 -6.54
CA ASP A 454 23.07 13.34 -5.92
C ASP A 454 21.70 13.51 -5.27
N GLU A 455 20.74 12.66 -5.64
CA GLU A 455 19.35 12.69 -5.18
C GLU A 455 18.70 14.11 -5.20
N PRO A 456 18.50 14.72 -6.39
CA PRO A 456 17.89 16.04 -6.50
C PRO A 456 16.39 16.01 -6.13
N THR A 457 15.96 16.99 -5.34
CA THR A 457 14.56 17.11 -4.86
C THR A 457 13.92 18.43 -5.30
N GLY A 458 13.79 19.42 -4.42
CA GLY A 458 13.10 20.68 -4.72
C GLY A 458 13.80 21.53 -5.79
N ILE A 459 13.01 22.22 -6.63
CA ILE A 459 13.49 23.20 -7.63
C ILE A 459 12.83 24.56 -7.38
N ALA A 460 13.60 25.65 -7.41
CA ALA A 460 13.07 27.01 -7.35
C ALA A 460 13.78 27.98 -8.31
N PHE A 461 13.02 28.75 -9.08
CA PHE A 461 13.55 29.72 -10.05
C PHE A 461 13.71 31.12 -9.43
N ALA A 462 14.91 31.71 -9.54
CA ALA A 462 15.11 33.14 -9.29
C ALA A 462 14.85 34.01 -10.52
N SER A 463 15.08 33.46 -11.70
CA SER A 463 14.73 34.04 -13.00
C SER A 463 14.64 32.92 -14.04
N ASN A 464 14.42 33.25 -15.33
CA ASN A 464 14.56 32.27 -16.40
C ASN A 464 16.02 31.81 -16.61
N ASP A 465 16.98 32.62 -16.17
CA ASP A 465 18.42 32.39 -16.39
C ASP A 465 19.11 31.76 -15.16
N LYS A 466 18.43 31.74 -14.00
CA LYS A 466 18.96 31.23 -12.72
C LYS A 466 17.91 30.45 -11.92
N ALA A 467 18.26 29.21 -11.57
CA ALA A 467 17.46 28.34 -10.72
C ALA A 467 18.32 27.70 -9.61
N TYR A 468 17.63 27.12 -8.63
CA TYR A 468 18.21 26.37 -7.53
C TYR A 468 17.61 24.97 -7.50
N VAL A 469 18.43 23.97 -7.19
CA VAL A 469 18.00 22.58 -6.99
C VAL A 469 18.55 22.08 -5.67
N ALA A 470 17.69 21.51 -4.82
CA ALA A 470 18.08 20.95 -3.54
C ALA A 470 18.66 19.54 -3.71
N LEU A 471 19.76 19.24 -3.01
CA LEU A 471 20.47 17.96 -3.02
C LEU A 471 20.50 17.45 -1.58
N GLY A 472 19.62 16.49 -1.27
CA GLY A 472 19.30 16.06 0.08
C GLY A 472 20.51 15.45 0.81
N PRO A 473 21.02 14.27 0.40
CA PRO A 473 22.17 13.61 1.04
C PRO A 473 23.42 14.49 1.07
N ALA A 474 23.68 15.24 0.01
CA ALA A 474 24.83 16.14 -0.09
C ALA A 474 24.74 17.39 0.80
N ASN A 475 23.60 17.64 1.45
CA ASN A 475 23.32 18.83 2.28
C ASN A 475 23.62 20.15 1.56
N ARG A 476 23.18 20.25 0.30
CA ARG A 476 23.53 21.36 -0.61
C ARG A 476 22.36 21.85 -1.44
N ILE A 477 22.49 23.08 -1.93
CA ILE A 477 21.72 23.59 -3.07
C ILE A 477 22.66 23.75 -4.25
N ALA A 478 22.38 23.10 -5.38
CA ALA A 478 23.01 23.41 -6.66
C ALA A 478 22.45 24.72 -7.22
N VAL A 479 23.34 25.61 -7.67
CA VAL A 479 23.00 26.84 -8.37
C VAL A 479 23.12 26.56 -9.87
N ILE A 480 22.00 26.70 -10.59
CA ILE A 480 21.92 26.45 -12.03
C ILE A 480 21.88 27.79 -12.76
N GLU A 481 22.81 28.00 -13.69
CA GLU A 481 22.83 29.14 -14.62
C GLU A 481 23.11 28.61 -16.03
N ASP A 482 22.51 29.22 -17.07
CA ASP A 482 22.64 28.76 -18.48
C ASP A 482 22.29 27.27 -18.74
N ARG A 483 21.52 26.63 -17.85
CA ARG A 483 21.16 25.18 -17.81
C ARG A 483 22.28 24.22 -17.38
N ASP A 484 23.35 24.73 -16.80
CA ASP A 484 24.45 23.96 -16.23
C ASP A 484 24.62 24.26 -14.73
N VAL A 485 25.29 23.36 -14.00
CA VAL A 485 25.63 23.57 -12.59
C VAL A 485 26.75 24.61 -12.48
N ALA A 486 26.41 25.83 -12.06
CA ALA A 486 27.34 26.95 -11.94
C ALA A 486 28.07 26.98 -10.58
N GLY A 487 27.47 26.38 -9.54
CA GLY A 487 28.05 26.32 -8.21
C GLY A 487 27.15 25.64 -7.19
N TYR A 488 27.54 25.70 -5.91
CA TYR A 488 26.79 25.09 -4.81
C TYR A 488 26.75 26.01 -3.59
N ILE A 489 25.68 25.92 -2.81
CA ILE A 489 25.53 26.51 -1.48
C ILE A 489 25.49 25.36 -0.47
N ASP A 490 26.43 25.31 0.48
CA ASP A 490 26.39 24.34 1.59
C ASP A 490 25.27 24.73 2.58
N VAL A 491 24.34 23.82 2.85
CA VAL A 491 23.27 23.98 3.84
C VAL A 491 23.74 23.39 5.17
N THR A 492 23.51 24.10 6.26
CA THR A 492 24.06 23.72 7.58
C THR A 492 23.04 23.02 8.49
N ALA A 493 22.33 22.07 7.88
CA ALA A 493 21.31 21.19 8.43
C ALA A 493 21.13 20.02 7.43
N GLN A 494 20.44 18.96 7.85
CA GLN A 494 20.37 17.73 7.07
C GLN A 494 19.17 17.70 6.12
N ASP A 495 19.36 17.17 4.92
CA ASP A 495 18.31 16.94 3.93
C ASP A 495 17.56 18.19 3.43
N PRO A 496 18.22 19.20 2.82
CA PRO A 496 17.51 20.27 2.12
C PRO A 496 16.58 19.68 1.05
N ARG A 497 15.26 19.88 1.22
CA ARG A 497 14.22 19.39 0.31
C ARG A 497 13.35 20.51 -0.24
N ALA A 498 12.52 21.12 0.60
CA ALA A 498 11.58 22.14 0.17
C ALA A 498 12.27 23.51 0.01
N ILE A 499 12.28 24.00 -1.22
CA ILE A 499 12.83 25.31 -1.58
C ILE A 499 11.82 26.15 -2.35
N GLU A 500 11.80 27.45 -2.10
CA GLU A 500 10.95 28.41 -2.81
C GLU A 500 11.68 29.75 -2.96
N VAL A 501 11.50 30.43 -4.09
CA VAL A 501 11.99 31.81 -4.27
C VAL A 501 10.81 32.78 -4.20
N HIS A 502 10.90 33.75 -3.31
CA HIS A 502 9.94 34.85 -3.22
C HIS A 502 10.68 36.19 -3.15
N GLY A 503 10.52 37.01 -4.20
CA GLY A 503 11.21 38.29 -4.33
C GLY A 503 12.71 38.13 -4.60
N ASP A 504 13.54 38.74 -3.75
CA ASP A 504 15.01 38.67 -3.80
C ASP A 504 15.59 37.56 -2.91
N ARG A 505 14.75 36.59 -2.48
CA ARG A 505 15.10 35.58 -1.48
C ARG A 505 14.78 34.16 -1.91
N LEU A 506 15.76 33.28 -1.71
CA LEU A 506 15.59 31.84 -1.68
C LEU A 506 15.35 31.39 -0.24
N TYR A 507 14.28 30.65 -0.03
CA TYR A 507 13.93 30.00 1.23
C TYR A 507 14.23 28.51 1.10
N VAL A 508 14.88 27.92 2.10
CA VAL A 508 15.28 26.50 2.12
C VAL A 508 14.91 25.86 3.44
N LEU A 509 14.11 24.80 3.36
CA LEU A 509 13.81 23.88 4.46
C LEU A 509 14.62 22.58 4.32
N PRO A 510 15.46 22.24 5.32
CA PRO A 510 15.91 20.89 5.56
C PRO A 510 14.77 20.06 6.15
N PHE A 511 14.59 18.84 5.66
CA PHE A 511 13.57 17.92 6.14
C PHE A 511 13.87 17.46 7.57
N GLU A 512 15.13 17.14 7.87
CA GLU A 512 15.60 16.69 9.18
C GLU A 512 16.12 17.89 9.99
N SER A 513 15.22 18.62 10.66
CA SER A 513 15.58 19.88 11.33
C SER A 513 16.08 19.73 12.77
N ASN A 514 15.97 18.51 13.33
CA ASN A 514 16.14 18.19 14.76
C ASN A 514 15.06 18.90 15.63
N ASN A 515 14.98 18.56 16.92
CA ASN A 515 14.04 19.17 17.89
C ASN A 515 14.70 19.52 19.24
N ARG A 516 16.05 19.55 19.23
CA ARG A 516 16.96 19.74 20.37
C ARG A 516 16.94 18.64 21.42
N THR A 517 16.47 17.43 21.11
CA THR A 517 16.55 16.32 22.06
C THR A 517 17.90 15.60 22.02
N GLN A 518 18.32 15.09 23.17
CA GLN A 518 19.50 14.24 23.36
C GLN A 518 19.39 13.52 24.71
N LEU A 519 20.32 12.60 24.99
CA LEU A 519 20.47 12.05 26.33
C LEU A 519 20.98 13.12 27.32
N SER A 520 20.53 13.02 28.57
CA SER A 520 21.14 13.62 29.77
C SER A 520 22.63 13.25 29.88
N GLY A 521 23.45 14.05 30.57
CA GLY A 521 24.91 13.84 30.53
C GLY A 521 25.70 14.28 31.76
N CYS A 522 26.35 13.31 32.42
CA CYS A 522 27.23 13.49 33.57
C CYS A 522 28.67 13.85 33.16
N ASN A 523 28.90 15.07 32.68
CA ASN A 523 30.27 15.55 32.52
C ASN A 523 30.84 15.99 33.89
N LEU A 524 32.01 15.48 34.29
CA LEU A 524 32.69 15.79 35.58
C LEU A 524 33.31 17.22 35.60
N GLY A 525 32.60 18.20 35.04
CA GLY A 525 33.04 19.57 34.78
C GLY A 525 31.89 20.59 34.81
N VAL A 526 32.22 21.87 34.59
CA VAL A 526 31.43 23.03 35.08
C VAL A 526 30.05 23.26 34.44
N ASN A 527 29.63 22.46 33.45
CA ASN A 527 28.34 22.60 32.76
C ASN A 527 27.63 21.23 32.70
N ALA A 528 26.90 20.87 33.75
CA ALA A 528 25.88 19.82 33.64
C ALA A 528 24.76 20.31 32.70
N ILE A 529 24.31 19.44 31.79
CA ILE A 529 23.44 19.81 30.66
C ILE A 529 22.01 20.17 31.13
N ASP A 530 21.60 19.61 32.27
CA ASP A 530 20.24 19.59 32.83
C ASP A 530 20.17 20.09 34.29
N GLY A 531 21.28 20.62 34.82
CA GLY A 531 21.39 21.06 36.21
C GLY A 531 21.81 19.93 37.16
N ASP A 532 20.85 19.39 37.92
CA ASP A 532 21.09 18.32 38.91
C ASP A 532 20.71 16.90 38.38
N LEU A 533 20.22 16.78 37.14
CA LEU A 533 19.63 15.55 36.57
C LEU A 533 20.65 14.66 35.84
N CYS A 534 21.85 14.53 36.40
CA CYS A 534 22.87 13.61 35.91
C CYS A 534 22.47 12.14 36.15
N THR A 535 21.96 11.47 35.11
CA THR A 535 21.71 10.01 35.09
C THR A 535 22.74 9.23 34.28
N TYR A 536 23.12 9.72 33.09
CA TYR A 536 24.01 8.99 32.18
C TYR A 536 25.47 9.49 32.21
N ASP A 537 26.41 8.62 32.61
CA ASP A 537 27.85 8.82 32.48
C ASP A 537 28.41 8.03 31.27
N ALA A 538 28.79 8.77 30.22
CA ALA A 538 29.36 8.20 28.99
C ALA A 538 30.67 7.44 29.22
N VAL A 539 31.47 7.82 30.22
CA VAL A 539 32.75 7.17 30.54
C VAL A 539 32.54 5.89 31.34
N GLU A 540 31.58 5.89 32.27
CA GLU A 540 31.17 4.67 32.94
C GLU A 540 30.59 3.67 31.93
N HIS A 541 29.65 4.10 31.10
CA HIS A 541 28.96 3.24 30.14
C HIS A 541 29.88 2.72 29.02
N ALA A 542 30.54 3.60 28.27
CA ALA A 542 31.28 3.20 27.07
C ALA A 542 32.63 2.54 27.38
N PHE A 543 33.32 2.94 28.46
CA PHE A 543 34.69 2.50 28.75
C PHE A 543 34.85 1.64 30.02
N THR A 544 33.98 1.79 31.04
CA THR A 544 34.20 1.15 32.34
C THR A 544 33.43 -0.16 32.49
N ASN A 545 32.14 -0.17 32.14
CA ASN A 545 31.26 -1.35 32.28
C ASN A 545 31.27 -2.27 31.04
N ASN A 546 32.13 -1.96 30.06
CA ASN A 546 32.15 -2.51 28.69
C ASN A 546 30.90 -2.10 27.90
N ASN A 547 31.08 -1.50 26.71
CA ASN A 547 30.00 -1.03 25.83
C ASN A 547 29.05 -2.14 25.32
N VAL A 548 29.34 -3.40 25.69
CA VAL A 548 28.67 -4.62 25.27
C VAL A 548 27.34 -4.86 25.99
N LEU A 549 27.29 -4.68 27.32
CA LEU A 549 26.24 -5.27 28.18
C LEU A 549 25.15 -4.30 28.65
N SER A 550 25.19 -3.03 28.24
CA SER A 550 24.29 -1.95 28.72
C SER A 550 24.16 -1.81 30.27
N LEU A 551 25.15 -2.30 31.03
CA LEU A 551 25.11 -2.31 32.49
C LEU A 551 25.27 -0.91 33.11
N ASN A 552 24.46 -0.66 34.13
CA ASN A 552 24.33 0.60 34.87
C ASN A 552 24.02 1.79 33.95
N TYR A 553 23.33 1.52 32.84
CA TYR A 553 22.80 2.53 31.94
C TYR A 553 21.41 2.94 32.42
N ASP A 554 21.31 4.14 33.00
CA ASP A 554 20.07 4.89 33.13
C ASP A 554 20.30 6.26 32.43
N ALA A 555 19.39 6.68 31.56
CA ALA A 555 19.47 7.91 30.78
C ALA A 555 18.07 8.49 30.56
N ASP A 556 17.93 9.81 30.71
CA ASP A 556 16.72 10.53 30.30
C ASP A 556 16.94 11.17 28.92
N ILE A 557 15.96 11.14 28.03
CA ILE A 557 15.89 12.02 26.86
C ILE A 557 15.41 13.38 27.33
N ILE A 558 16.16 14.43 26.99
CA ILE A 558 15.95 15.81 27.44
C ILE A 558 16.11 16.79 26.27
N ARG A 559 15.41 17.93 26.33
CA ARG A 559 15.68 19.06 25.43
C ARG A 559 16.87 19.89 25.93
N ASN A 560 17.92 19.99 25.11
CA ASN A 560 19.09 20.83 25.35
C ASN A 560 19.02 22.10 24.47
N PRO A 561 18.74 23.30 25.04
CA PRO A 561 18.60 24.53 24.25
C PRO A 561 19.90 25.02 23.59
N ASN A 562 21.04 24.34 23.81
CA ASN A 562 22.30 24.63 23.15
C ASN A 562 22.53 23.79 21.88
N LEU A 563 21.70 22.77 21.62
CA LEU A 563 21.75 22.04 20.35
C LEU A 563 21.23 22.95 19.22
N PRO A 564 21.94 22.99 18.06
CA PRO A 564 21.39 23.56 16.84
C PRO A 564 20.09 22.86 16.44
N ASP A 565 19.15 23.66 15.97
CA ASP A 565 17.82 23.33 15.46
C ASP A 565 17.59 24.51 14.51
N ARG A 566 17.75 24.23 13.21
CA ARG A 566 17.98 25.21 12.14
C ARG A 566 17.16 24.78 10.93
N ASP A 567 16.10 25.51 10.65
CA ASP A 567 14.94 24.90 10.00
C ASP A 567 14.55 25.65 8.73
N LEU A 568 14.68 26.98 8.75
CA LEU A 568 14.42 27.81 7.57
C LEU A 568 15.63 28.71 7.33
N PHE A 569 16.36 28.39 6.27
CA PHE A 569 17.45 29.21 5.77
C PHE A 569 16.93 30.18 4.72
N VAL A 570 17.36 31.44 4.80
CA VAL A 570 17.00 32.49 3.85
C VAL A 570 18.26 33.03 3.22
N TYR A 571 18.40 32.90 1.90
CA TYR A 571 19.53 33.38 1.11
C TYR A 571 19.10 34.54 0.20
N ASP A 572 20.03 35.44 -0.12
CA ASP A 572 19.85 36.50 -1.11
C ASP A 572 20.14 35.93 -2.52
N THR A 573 19.19 36.03 -3.46
CA THR A 573 19.32 35.36 -4.77
C THR A 573 20.33 35.99 -5.73
N ALA A 574 20.75 37.23 -5.46
CA ALA A 574 21.73 37.96 -6.26
C ALA A 574 23.18 37.69 -5.81
N THR A 575 23.39 37.24 -4.57
CA THR A 575 24.72 37.00 -3.98
C THR A 575 24.92 35.59 -3.44
N ASP A 576 23.87 34.76 -3.43
CA ASP A 576 23.82 33.41 -2.87
C ASP A 576 24.25 33.33 -1.39
N SER A 577 24.18 34.47 -0.70
CA SER A 577 24.68 34.61 0.66
C SER A 577 23.56 34.44 1.70
N LEU A 578 23.86 33.72 2.77
CA LEU A 578 22.93 33.49 3.88
C LEU A 578 22.57 34.81 4.57
N VAL A 579 21.29 35.16 4.55
CA VAL A 579 20.71 36.36 5.17
C VAL A 579 20.27 36.07 6.60
N GLN A 580 19.54 34.98 6.81
CA GLN A 580 18.95 34.62 8.10
C GLN A 580 18.74 33.10 8.20
N VAL A 581 18.77 32.59 9.43
CA VAL A 581 18.25 31.27 9.80
C VAL A 581 17.12 31.47 10.81
N VAL A 582 16.03 30.71 10.67
CA VAL A 582 14.96 30.59 11.66
C VAL A 582 15.03 29.19 12.27
N ASN A 583 14.73 29.14 13.56
CA ASN A 583 14.88 27.97 14.41
C ASN A 583 13.55 27.70 15.14
N THR A 584 13.35 26.45 15.53
CA THR A 584 12.18 25.86 16.18
C THR A 584 10.91 26.03 15.35
N LEU A 585 10.88 25.38 14.19
CA LEU A 585 9.73 25.30 13.27
C LEU A 585 8.96 23.99 13.36
N GLY A 586 9.60 22.89 13.77
CA GLY A 586 9.07 21.53 13.80
C GLY A 586 10.21 20.53 14.01
N THR A 587 9.97 19.23 13.80
CA THR A 587 11.03 18.20 13.80
C THR A 587 11.29 17.63 12.40
N LEU A 588 10.21 17.28 11.68
CA LEU A 588 10.25 16.89 10.26
C LEU A 588 9.47 17.93 9.44
N LEU A 589 10.11 18.50 8.42
CA LEU A 589 9.58 19.64 7.66
C LEU A 589 9.31 19.26 6.20
N TYR A 590 8.04 19.18 5.80
CA TYR A 590 7.63 18.62 4.52
C TYR A 590 7.53 19.69 3.42
N GLY A 591 6.50 20.54 3.50
CA GLY A 591 6.14 21.49 2.45
C GLY A 591 6.22 22.95 2.89
N MET A 592 6.34 23.85 1.91
CA MET A 592 6.36 25.29 2.12
C MET A 592 5.40 26.00 1.16
N ALA A 593 4.80 27.08 1.65
CA ALA A 593 4.10 28.07 0.83
C ALA A 593 4.39 29.48 1.34
N ILE A 594 4.62 30.43 0.43
CA ILE A 594 4.88 31.83 0.77
C ILE A 594 3.84 32.74 0.11
N ASP A 595 3.17 33.55 0.90
CA ASP A 595 2.11 34.46 0.44
C ASP A 595 2.63 35.82 -0.03
N SER A 596 1.76 36.70 -0.55
CA SER A 596 2.19 38.00 -1.10
C SER A 596 2.69 39.02 -0.05
N GLU A 597 2.42 38.79 1.25
CA GLU A 597 2.96 39.56 2.36
C GLU A 597 4.31 39.00 2.88
N GLY A 598 4.76 37.86 2.35
CA GLY A 598 5.97 37.16 2.80
C GLY A 598 5.77 36.44 4.14
N ARG A 599 4.55 35.98 4.43
CA ARG A 599 4.26 34.99 5.47
C ARG A 599 4.59 33.61 4.89
N VAL A 600 5.58 32.96 5.48
CA VAL A 600 5.99 31.59 5.18
C VAL A 600 5.15 30.65 6.04
N PHE A 601 4.54 29.66 5.41
CA PHE A 601 3.81 28.57 6.06
C PHE A 601 4.52 27.26 5.76
N VAL A 602 4.72 26.45 6.80
CA VAL A 602 5.43 25.17 6.74
C VAL A 602 4.55 24.07 7.31
N SER A 603 4.35 23.01 6.55
CA SER A 603 3.69 21.78 6.99
C SER A 603 4.72 20.86 7.64
N GLN A 604 4.47 20.45 8.89
CA GLN A 604 5.47 19.78 9.72
C GLN A 604 4.85 18.87 10.80
N THR A 605 5.69 17.95 11.30
CA THR A 605 5.44 17.19 12.52
C THR A 605 6.48 17.52 13.59
N ASP A 606 6.03 17.76 14.83
CA ASP A 606 6.92 17.98 15.98
C ASP A 606 6.90 16.76 16.92
N ALA A 607 8.07 16.15 17.11
CA ALA A 607 8.21 14.91 17.86
C ALA A 607 8.25 15.14 19.37
N ARG A 608 7.61 14.22 20.10
CA ARG A 608 7.42 14.22 21.56
C ARG A 608 8.29 13.19 22.27
N ASN A 609 9.45 12.87 21.71
CA ASN A 609 10.39 11.87 22.24
C ASN A 609 11.06 12.26 23.59
N ASP A 610 10.86 13.48 24.09
CA ASP A 610 11.21 13.88 25.46
C ASP A 610 10.07 13.68 26.48
N GLU A 611 8.85 13.36 26.05
CA GLU A 611 7.68 13.19 26.93
C GLU A 611 7.63 11.78 27.56
N ASN A 612 8.00 10.74 26.80
CA ASN A 612 8.44 9.44 27.37
C ASN A 612 9.91 9.48 27.86
N GLY A 613 10.55 10.65 27.80
CA GLY A 613 12.00 10.78 27.93
C GLY A 613 12.57 10.38 29.29
N ARG A 614 11.81 10.40 30.39
CA ARG A 614 12.35 10.25 31.76
C ARG A 614 12.46 8.80 32.25
N ALA A 615 12.73 7.87 31.33
CA ALA A 615 12.86 6.44 31.66
C ALA A 615 14.05 6.13 32.59
N GLY A 616 15.04 7.01 32.72
CA GLY A 616 16.10 6.89 33.71
C GLY A 616 15.64 7.28 35.11
N THR A 617 15.22 8.54 35.30
CA THR A 617 14.88 9.07 36.63
C THR A 617 13.55 8.59 37.19
N ARG A 618 12.56 8.34 36.33
CA ARG A 618 11.17 8.05 36.76
C ARG A 618 10.64 6.70 36.33
N LYS A 619 11.29 6.05 35.35
CA LYS A 619 10.81 4.83 34.69
C LYS A 619 9.48 5.04 33.95
N GLU A 620 9.33 6.23 33.35
CA GLU A 620 8.30 6.56 32.36
C GLU A 620 8.54 5.75 31.06
N GLY A 621 7.50 5.60 30.22
CA GLY A 621 7.52 4.81 28.97
C GLY A 621 6.47 5.29 27.97
N LEU A 622 5.93 4.40 27.14
CA LEU A 622 4.95 4.78 26.10
C LEU A 622 3.67 5.43 26.65
N ALA A 623 3.27 5.11 27.89
CA ALA A 623 2.07 5.63 28.53
C ALA A 623 2.07 7.17 28.63
N GLU A 624 3.23 7.78 28.90
CA GLU A 624 3.38 9.23 29.04
C GLU A 624 3.26 9.99 27.70
N MET A 625 3.37 9.31 26.56
CA MET A 625 3.07 9.91 25.25
C MET A 625 1.57 9.86 24.89
N GLU A 626 0.77 9.03 25.55
CA GLU A 626 -0.66 8.82 25.22
C GLU A 626 -0.91 8.43 23.74
N ASN A 627 -0.07 7.55 23.17
CA ASN A 627 -0.10 7.16 21.75
C ASN A 627 -0.12 8.37 20.79
N ARG A 628 0.62 9.43 21.14
CA ARG A 628 0.77 10.67 20.37
C ARG A 628 2.25 11.04 20.26
N ALA A 629 2.99 10.29 19.45
CA ALA A 629 4.43 10.43 19.24
C ALA A 629 4.80 11.76 18.55
N PHE A 630 3.95 12.24 17.64
CA PHE A 630 4.11 13.51 16.93
C PHE A 630 2.91 14.43 17.18
N LEU A 631 3.11 15.74 17.02
CA LEU A 631 2.06 16.74 16.84
C LEU A 631 2.02 17.15 15.36
N ASN A 632 0.85 17.11 14.73
CA ASN A 632 0.68 17.59 13.36
C ASN A 632 0.35 19.09 13.38
N GLN A 633 1.12 19.89 12.65
CA GLN A 633 1.09 21.34 12.80
C GLN A 633 1.36 22.06 11.47
N ILE A 634 0.81 23.27 11.34
CA ILE A 634 1.33 24.27 10.41
C ILE A 634 2.10 25.33 11.20
N THR A 635 3.35 25.58 10.82
CA THR A 635 4.16 26.65 11.40
C THR A 635 4.18 27.86 10.49
N ARG A 636 3.91 29.05 11.04
CA ARG A 636 3.91 30.32 10.33
C ARG A 636 5.03 31.25 10.79
N VAL A 637 5.76 31.84 9.85
CA VAL A 637 6.83 32.82 10.07
C VAL A 637 6.64 34.04 9.16
N ASN A 638 6.62 35.26 9.69
CA ASN A 638 6.56 36.47 8.86
C ASN A 638 7.97 36.89 8.46
N CYS A 639 8.36 36.83 7.18
CA CYS A 639 9.75 36.99 6.73
C CYS A 639 10.10 38.33 6.06
N LEU A 640 9.13 39.21 5.82
CA LEU A 640 9.39 40.56 5.31
C LEU A 640 9.22 41.64 6.40
N PRO A 641 10.21 42.52 6.64
CA PRO A 641 11.54 42.58 6.02
C PRO A 641 12.56 41.58 6.59
N SER A 642 12.23 40.84 7.65
CA SER A 642 13.08 39.81 8.28
C SER A 642 12.22 38.80 9.02
N CYS A 643 12.63 37.54 9.09
CA CYS A 643 11.86 36.48 9.75
C CYS A 643 11.68 36.73 11.26
N THR A 644 10.42 36.69 11.69
CA THR A 644 10.00 36.79 13.09
C THR A 644 10.17 35.46 13.84
N THR A 645 9.83 35.44 15.13
CA THR A 645 9.60 34.18 15.85
C THR A 645 8.48 33.38 15.17
N PRO A 646 8.60 32.05 15.05
CA PRO A 646 7.53 31.17 14.56
C PRO A 646 6.25 31.22 15.40
N THR A 647 5.13 30.87 14.78
CA THR A 647 3.83 30.62 15.41
C THR A 647 3.34 29.25 14.97
N PHE A 648 3.13 28.35 15.92
CA PHE A 648 2.57 27.01 15.68
C PHE A 648 1.05 27.08 15.62
N LEU A 649 0.46 26.30 14.71
CA LEU A 649 -0.98 26.15 14.51
C LEU A 649 -1.28 24.65 14.60
N ASP A 650 -1.79 24.21 15.74
CA ASP A 650 -2.13 22.81 16.00
C ASP A 650 -3.31 22.35 15.13
N LEU A 651 -3.14 21.22 14.42
CA LEU A 651 -4.19 20.68 13.56
C LEU A 651 -5.23 19.86 14.33
N GLU A 652 -4.83 19.26 15.45
CA GLU A 652 -5.69 18.52 16.37
C GLU A 652 -5.59 19.06 17.81
N PRO A 653 -6.49 18.64 18.73
CA PRO A 653 -6.35 18.94 20.15
C PRO A 653 -5.01 18.42 20.70
N LEU A 654 -4.43 19.17 21.65
CA LEU A 654 -3.23 18.77 22.37
C LEU A 654 -3.55 17.77 23.50
N PRO A 655 -2.67 16.79 23.79
CA PRO A 655 -2.81 15.86 24.90
C PRO A 655 -3.12 16.55 26.25
N PRO A 656 -3.98 15.98 27.10
CA PRO A 656 -4.59 14.65 27.00
C PRO A 656 -5.89 14.61 26.17
N SER A 657 -6.13 15.60 25.30
CA SER A 657 -7.23 15.57 24.34
C SER A 657 -6.72 15.07 23.00
N HIS A 658 -7.46 14.17 22.39
CA HIS A 658 -7.15 13.56 21.09
C HIS A 658 -8.26 13.90 20.07
N PRO A 659 -8.00 13.86 18.76
CA PRO A 659 -9.07 13.96 17.76
C PRO A 659 -10.08 12.81 17.90
N ALA A 660 -11.28 13.00 17.34
CA ALA A 660 -12.21 11.88 17.16
C ALA A 660 -11.73 10.97 16.00
N PRO A 661 -12.17 9.69 15.94
CA PRO A 661 -11.85 8.80 14.82
C PRO A 661 -12.17 9.45 13.46
N GLY A 662 -11.26 9.29 12.49
CA GLY A 662 -11.34 9.93 11.17
C GLY A 662 -11.14 11.46 11.14
N MET A 663 -10.94 12.12 12.30
CA MET A 663 -10.84 13.58 12.40
C MET A 663 -9.42 14.12 12.58
N ALA A 664 -8.41 13.26 12.57
CA ALA A 664 -7.00 13.67 12.54
C ALA A 664 -6.62 14.27 11.16
N LEU A 665 -5.46 14.92 11.12
CA LEU A 665 -4.82 15.44 9.89
C LEU A 665 -3.34 15.03 9.94
N ALA A 666 -3.11 13.71 9.89
CA ALA A 666 -1.82 13.08 10.10
C ALA A 666 -0.84 13.38 8.96
N THR A 667 0.43 13.62 9.31
CA THR A 667 1.53 13.93 8.38
C THR A 667 1.14 15.03 7.36
N PRO A 668 0.92 16.29 7.80
CA PRO A 668 0.64 17.39 6.90
C PRO A 668 1.83 17.58 5.95
N PHE A 669 1.59 17.49 4.64
CA PHE A 669 2.65 17.30 3.65
C PHE A 669 2.67 18.41 2.60
N GLY A 670 1.84 18.33 1.56
CA GLY A 670 1.74 19.36 0.52
C GLY A 670 0.98 20.59 1.02
N ILE A 671 1.47 21.79 0.73
CA ILE A 671 0.81 23.06 1.12
C ILE A 671 0.88 24.10 -0.01
N LYS A 672 -0.23 24.82 -0.20
CA LYS A 672 -0.34 26.02 -1.05
C LYS A 672 -1.20 27.07 -0.35
N VAL A 673 -1.02 28.33 -0.73
CA VAL A 673 -1.87 29.46 -0.32
C VAL A 673 -2.68 29.96 -1.53
N THR A 674 -3.94 30.34 -1.31
CA THR A 674 -4.80 30.91 -2.35
C THR A 674 -4.28 32.28 -2.80
N SER A 675 -4.59 32.69 -4.04
CA SER A 675 -4.06 33.92 -4.65
C SER A 675 -4.58 35.24 -4.04
N ASP A 676 -5.42 35.15 -3.02
CA ASP A 676 -5.90 36.26 -2.18
C ASP A 676 -5.33 36.24 -0.75
N ASP A 677 -4.38 35.34 -0.46
CA ASP A 677 -3.69 35.14 0.83
C ASP A 677 -4.62 34.83 2.03
N GLU A 678 -5.89 34.50 1.77
CA GLU A 678 -6.90 34.21 2.80
C GLU A 678 -6.87 32.76 3.29
N THR A 679 -6.47 31.79 2.45
CA THR A 679 -6.70 30.37 2.72
C THR A 679 -5.50 29.51 2.34
N LEU A 680 -5.12 28.62 3.26
CA LEU A 680 -4.19 27.53 3.00
C LEU A 680 -4.98 26.31 2.51
N VAL A 681 -4.42 25.61 1.53
CA VAL A 681 -4.90 24.32 1.03
C VAL A 681 -3.77 23.33 1.28
N VAL A 682 -4.05 22.27 2.04
CA VAL A 682 -3.03 21.39 2.63
C VAL A 682 -3.44 19.94 2.47
N THR A 683 -2.50 19.04 2.21
CA THR A 683 -2.71 17.59 2.25
C THR A 683 -2.23 17.00 3.58
N ALA A 684 -2.91 15.97 4.08
CA ALA A 684 -2.54 15.22 5.27
C ALA A 684 -2.26 13.76 4.87
N ALA A 685 -0.98 13.49 4.55
CA ALA A 685 -0.56 12.28 3.86
C ALA A 685 -0.81 11.00 4.65
N GLY A 686 -0.76 11.03 5.97
CA GLY A 686 -1.03 9.85 6.80
C GLY A 686 -2.52 9.60 7.06
N SER A 687 -3.42 10.43 6.53
CA SER A 687 -4.87 10.30 6.83
C SER A 687 -5.76 10.42 5.60
N ASP A 688 -5.16 10.53 4.42
CA ASP A 688 -5.80 10.55 3.11
C ASP A 688 -6.82 11.68 2.93
N LYS A 689 -6.39 12.91 3.29
CA LYS A 689 -7.24 14.11 3.24
C LYS A 689 -6.58 15.29 2.56
N LEU A 690 -7.39 16.07 1.86
CA LEU A 690 -7.16 17.49 1.65
C LEU A 690 -7.97 18.28 2.69
N PHE A 691 -7.37 19.33 3.24
CA PHE A 691 -8.05 20.25 4.14
C PHE A 691 -7.70 21.71 3.85
N THR A 692 -8.58 22.59 4.31
CA THR A 692 -8.48 24.05 4.13
C THR A 692 -8.33 24.74 5.48
N MET A 693 -7.54 25.82 5.54
CA MET A 693 -7.38 26.62 6.75
C MET A 693 -7.45 28.12 6.44
N ASP A 694 -7.96 28.91 7.38
CA ASP A 694 -7.84 30.37 7.34
C ASP A 694 -6.39 30.79 7.66
N ALA A 695 -5.70 31.44 6.71
CA ALA A 695 -4.27 31.75 6.81
C ALA A 695 -3.92 32.78 7.90
N ALA A 696 -4.91 33.54 8.37
CA ALA A 696 -4.73 34.57 9.41
C ALA A 696 -4.84 34.00 10.83
N SER A 697 -5.83 33.15 11.09
CA SER A 697 -6.14 32.56 12.40
C SER A 697 -5.57 31.15 12.60
N GLY A 698 -5.31 30.41 11.52
CA GLY A 698 -4.97 28.98 11.58
C GLY A 698 -6.16 28.06 11.85
N SER A 699 -7.39 28.55 11.73
CA SER A 699 -8.57 27.70 11.91
C SER A 699 -8.76 26.78 10.71
N VAL A 700 -8.85 25.46 10.92
CA VAL A 700 -9.32 24.52 9.89
C VAL A 700 -10.76 24.88 9.51
N LEU A 701 -11.02 25.03 8.21
CA LEU A 701 -12.30 25.47 7.65
C LEU A 701 -13.15 24.29 7.19
N GLY A 702 -12.55 23.35 6.47
CA GLY A 702 -13.18 22.14 5.92
C GLY A 702 -12.13 21.07 5.60
N ARG A 703 -12.59 19.87 5.27
CA ARG A 703 -11.76 18.72 4.89
C ARG A 703 -12.55 17.83 3.92
N VAL A 704 -11.84 17.08 3.10
CA VAL A 704 -12.38 16.07 2.20
C VAL A 704 -11.40 14.90 2.12
N ASP A 705 -11.94 13.70 1.99
CA ASP A 705 -11.14 12.50 1.75
C ASP A 705 -10.69 12.46 0.28
N VAL A 706 -9.48 11.95 0.05
CA VAL A 706 -8.83 11.82 -1.27
C VAL A 706 -8.11 10.46 -1.31
N GLY A 707 -7.51 10.10 -2.45
CA GLY A 707 -6.73 8.85 -2.55
C GLY A 707 -5.50 8.82 -1.62
N ALA A 708 -4.96 7.62 -1.43
CA ALA A 708 -3.96 7.28 -0.44
C ALA A 708 -2.65 8.05 -0.58
N VAL A 709 -2.18 8.54 0.56
CA VAL A 709 -0.91 9.25 0.75
C VAL A 709 -0.81 10.52 -0.10
N PRO A 710 -1.72 11.50 0.07
CA PRO A 710 -1.72 12.74 -0.69
C PRO A 710 -0.50 13.62 -0.32
N ARG A 711 0.48 13.69 -1.21
CA ARG A 711 1.77 14.39 -0.98
C ARG A 711 1.96 15.66 -1.82
N GLY A 712 1.13 15.90 -2.83
CA GLY A 712 1.17 17.11 -3.65
C GLY A 712 -0.18 17.82 -3.76
N VAL A 713 -0.16 19.15 -3.87
CA VAL A 713 -1.37 19.91 -4.25
C VAL A 713 -1.03 21.11 -5.15
N ALA A 714 -1.81 21.27 -6.22
CA ALA A 714 -1.77 22.42 -7.14
C ALA A 714 -3.17 23.03 -7.31
N LEU A 715 -3.26 24.34 -7.57
CA LEU A 715 -4.52 25.08 -7.62
C LEU A 715 -4.81 25.62 -9.04
N ASP A 716 -6.03 25.47 -9.53
CA ASP A 716 -6.53 26.10 -10.77
C ASP A 716 -7.93 26.71 -10.55
N GLY A 717 -7.98 28.01 -10.28
CA GLY A 717 -9.22 28.72 -10.01
C GLY A 717 -9.92 28.18 -8.74
N PRO A 718 -11.14 27.63 -8.83
CA PRO A 718 -11.82 27.01 -7.69
C PRO A 718 -11.38 25.56 -7.44
N HIS A 719 -10.56 24.94 -8.29
CA HIS A 719 -10.18 23.53 -8.12
C HIS A 719 -8.80 23.37 -7.47
N ALA A 720 -8.65 22.31 -6.69
CA ALA A 720 -7.36 21.73 -6.33
C ALA A 720 -7.17 20.38 -7.01
N TYR A 721 -5.95 20.11 -7.44
CA TYR A 721 -5.49 18.81 -7.93
C TYR A 721 -4.51 18.26 -6.91
N VAL A 722 -4.77 17.06 -6.41
CA VAL A 722 -4.01 16.42 -5.32
C VAL A 722 -3.33 15.17 -5.87
N MET A 723 -2.01 15.08 -5.74
CA MET A 723 -1.27 13.86 -6.13
C MET A 723 -1.23 12.90 -4.94
N ASN A 724 -1.84 11.73 -5.14
CA ASN A 724 -1.95 10.63 -4.20
C ASN A 724 -0.81 9.65 -4.49
N ALA A 725 0.19 9.58 -3.60
CA ALA A 725 1.49 8.99 -3.91
C ALA A 725 1.55 7.46 -3.80
N VAL A 726 0.49 6.83 -3.29
CA VAL A 726 0.35 5.37 -3.17
C VAL A 726 -0.82 4.83 -3.97
N ASP A 727 -1.90 5.61 -4.15
CA ASP A 727 -2.92 5.27 -5.17
C ASP A 727 -2.48 5.59 -6.60
N ASN A 728 -1.33 6.24 -6.76
CA ASN A 728 -0.79 6.70 -8.03
C ASN A 728 -1.84 7.45 -8.88
N SER A 729 -2.58 8.35 -8.24
CA SER A 729 -3.73 9.03 -8.84
C SER A 729 -3.75 10.54 -8.54
N VAL A 730 -4.60 11.28 -9.25
CA VAL A 730 -4.83 12.72 -9.02
C VAL A 730 -6.28 13.01 -8.66
N SER A 731 -6.57 13.20 -7.37
CA SER A 731 -7.91 13.63 -6.93
C SER A 731 -8.18 15.10 -7.30
N VAL A 732 -9.34 15.36 -7.89
CA VAL A 732 -9.81 16.69 -8.29
C VAL A 732 -10.85 17.18 -7.29
N VAL A 733 -10.55 18.26 -6.57
CA VAL A 733 -11.40 18.79 -5.48
C VAL A 733 -11.95 20.18 -5.84
N ASP A 734 -13.25 20.41 -5.64
CA ASP A 734 -13.87 21.74 -5.70
C ASP A 734 -13.70 22.47 -4.35
N LEU A 735 -13.17 23.69 -4.43
CA LEU A 735 -12.98 24.63 -3.32
C LEU A 735 -13.88 25.88 -3.45
N SER A 736 -14.93 25.83 -4.30
CA SER A 736 -15.94 26.88 -4.40
C SER A 736 -16.58 27.23 -3.04
N SER A 737 -16.67 26.25 -2.15
CA SER A 737 -16.89 26.43 -0.71
C SER A 737 -15.66 25.98 0.09
N ARG A 738 -14.83 26.93 0.53
CA ARG A 738 -13.63 26.63 1.34
C ARG A 738 -13.91 25.93 2.67
N ALA A 739 -15.15 25.99 3.17
CA ALA A 739 -15.55 25.31 4.41
C ALA A 739 -16.21 23.93 4.16
N ASP A 740 -16.43 23.58 2.90
CA ASP A 740 -17.11 22.37 2.45
C ASP A 740 -16.48 21.92 1.12
N PRO A 741 -15.17 21.58 1.11
CA PRO A 741 -14.50 21.07 -0.08
C PRO A 741 -15.07 19.70 -0.45
N SER A 742 -15.19 19.42 -1.74
CA SER A 742 -15.77 18.14 -2.22
C SER A 742 -14.97 17.55 -3.37
N LEU A 743 -14.76 16.23 -3.34
CA LEU A 743 -14.18 15.47 -4.44
C LEU A 743 -15.12 15.55 -5.65
N VAL A 744 -14.55 15.72 -6.85
CA VAL A 744 -15.27 15.89 -8.12
C VAL A 744 -14.90 14.78 -9.13
N GLY A 745 -14.00 13.88 -8.75
CA GLY A 745 -13.44 12.80 -9.57
C GLY A 745 -11.99 12.56 -9.20
N THR A 746 -11.50 11.37 -9.53
CA THR A 746 -10.08 11.00 -9.50
C THR A 746 -9.55 11.04 -10.94
N ILE A 747 -8.25 10.78 -11.12
CA ILE A 747 -7.61 10.53 -12.41
C ILE A 747 -6.52 9.50 -12.11
N VAL A 748 -6.68 8.24 -12.53
CA VAL A 748 -5.65 7.21 -12.33
C VAL A 748 -4.44 7.46 -13.23
N MET A 749 -3.25 7.15 -12.73
CA MET A 749 -2.00 7.11 -13.49
C MET A 749 -1.47 5.68 -13.55
N ASP A 750 -0.65 5.40 -14.55
CA ASP A 750 -0.11 4.05 -14.78
C ASP A 750 0.88 3.67 -13.68
N ASP A 751 0.62 2.57 -12.97
CA ASP A 751 1.44 2.10 -11.85
C ASP A 751 2.03 0.71 -12.12
N PRO A 752 3.33 0.59 -12.44
CA PRO A 752 4.02 -0.69 -12.55
C PRO A 752 4.38 -1.33 -11.19
N THR A 753 3.99 -0.73 -10.05
CA THR A 753 4.24 -1.30 -8.71
C THR A 753 3.48 -2.62 -8.53
N HIS A 754 4.18 -3.64 -8.02
CA HIS A 754 3.56 -4.91 -7.68
C HIS A 754 2.35 -4.72 -6.72
N PRO A 755 1.13 -5.25 -7.00
CA PRO A 755 -0.09 -4.89 -6.25
C PRO A 755 0.00 -5.05 -4.73
N VAL A 756 0.51 -6.20 -4.26
CA VAL A 756 0.76 -6.47 -2.83
C VAL A 756 1.69 -5.42 -2.19
N VAL A 757 2.67 -4.90 -2.94
CA VAL A 757 3.60 -3.87 -2.46
C VAL A 757 2.91 -2.51 -2.38
N ARG A 758 2.01 -2.18 -3.33
CA ARG A 758 1.15 -0.97 -3.27
C ARG A 758 0.24 -0.99 -2.04
N ARG A 759 -0.51 -2.09 -1.83
CA ARG A 759 -1.40 -2.25 -0.66
C ARG A 759 -0.63 -2.24 0.67
N GLY A 760 0.50 -2.95 0.74
CA GLY A 760 1.38 -2.94 1.91
C GLY A 760 1.98 -1.56 2.22
N ARG A 761 2.25 -0.75 1.19
CA ARG A 761 2.68 0.65 1.33
C ARG A 761 1.55 1.53 1.86
N ALA A 762 0.31 1.32 1.44
CA ALA A 762 -0.85 2.05 1.96
C ALA A 762 -1.02 1.77 3.46
N ALA A 763 -1.06 0.50 3.87
CA ALA A 763 -1.14 0.09 5.27
C ALA A 763 0.01 0.63 6.15
N PHE A 764 1.22 0.81 5.59
CA PHE A 764 2.36 1.41 6.28
C PHE A 764 2.22 2.94 6.51
N ASN A 765 1.49 3.63 5.63
CA ASN A 765 1.30 5.07 5.69
C ASN A 765 0.01 5.48 6.41
N ASP A 766 -0.98 4.60 6.52
CA ASP A 766 -2.25 4.87 7.20
C ASP A 766 -2.07 5.11 8.71
N ALA A 767 -2.44 6.31 9.15
CA ALA A 767 -2.41 6.69 10.56
C ALA A 767 -3.57 6.11 11.37
N ASN A 768 -4.64 5.60 10.74
CA ASN A 768 -5.71 4.87 11.44
C ASN A 768 -5.23 3.51 11.99
N ALA A 769 -4.06 3.03 11.55
CA ALA A 769 -3.31 1.97 12.23
C ALA A 769 -2.94 2.34 13.68
N SER A 770 -2.78 3.65 13.99
CA SER A 770 -2.61 4.16 15.36
C SER A 770 -3.95 4.36 16.07
N THR A 771 -3.97 4.14 17.39
CA THR A 771 -5.21 4.31 18.19
C THR A 771 -5.72 5.76 18.20
N THR A 772 -4.84 6.74 18.03
CA THR A 772 -5.22 8.16 17.93
C THR A 772 -5.56 8.61 16.51
N GLY A 773 -5.24 7.83 15.48
CA GLY A 773 -5.39 8.21 14.07
C GLY A 773 -4.38 9.26 13.58
N THR A 774 -3.31 9.54 14.34
CA THR A 774 -2.53 10.80 14.18
C THR A 774 -1.11 10.67 13.67
N PHE A 775 -0.58 9.46 13.58
CA PHE A 775 0.72 9.13 13.00
C PHE A 775 0.70 7.69 12.49
N SER A 776 1.58 7.34 11.57
CA SER A 776 1.69 6.00 10.98
C SER A 776 3.11 5.45 11.16
N CYS A 777 3.40 4.26 10.61
CA CYS A 777 4.77 3.74 10.60
C CYS A 777 5.72 4.67 9.80
N GLU A 778 5.22 5.29 8.73
CA GLU A 778 5.96 6.30 7.94
C GLU A 778 6.41 7.51 8.77
N SER A 779 5.68 7.90 9.82
CA SER A 779 6.04 9.08 10.62
C SER A 779 7.38 8.95 11.34
N CYS A 780 7.80 7.73 11.72
CA CYS A 780 9.14 7.45 12.25
C CYS A 780 10.12 7.03 11.12
N HIS A 781 9.60 6.40 10.07
CA HIS A 781 10.35 5.84 8.94
C HIS A 781 10.08 6.58 7.61
N PRO A 782 10.28 7.91 7.54
CA PRO A 782 9.89 8.70 6.38
C PRO A 782 10.69 8.26 5.15
N ASP A 783 9.99 8.02 4.04
CA ASP A 783 10.59 7.67 2.74
C ASP A 783 11.52 6.43 2.81
N GLY A 784 11.20 5.51 3.73
CA GLY A 784 11.97 4.29 4.02
C GLY A 784 13.23 4.53 4.88
N GLY A 785 13.52 5.79 5.21
CA GLY A 785 14.63 6.24 6.04
C GLY A 785 14.29 6.22 7.54
N ALA A 786 14.78 7.22 8.27
CA ALA A 786 14.59 7.36 9.71
C ALA A 786 14.46 8.84 10.11
N ASP A 787 13.65 9.13 11.12
CA ASP A 787 13.49 10.47 11.73
C ASP A 787 14.75 11.01 12.45
N GLN A 788 15.80 10.18 12.58
CA GLN A 788 17.04 10.43 13.32
C GLN A 788 16.88 10.73 14.81
N LEU A 789 15.72 10.40 15.40
CA LEU A 789 15.44 10.64 16.80
C LEU A 789 15.78 9.44 17.68
N LEU A 790 16.10 9.73 18.94
CA LEU A 790 16.12 8.73 20.00
C LEU A 790 14.72 8.57 20.61
N TRP A 791 14.26 7.33 20.77
CA TRP A 791 12.97 6.98 21.34
C TRP A 791 13.10 5.95 22.47
N ILE A 792 12.22 6.01 23.46
CA ILE A 792 12.04 4.94 24.46
C ILE A 792 10.70 4.24 24.16
N LEU A 793 10.78 3.20 23.33
CA LEU A 793 9.63 2.35 22.96
C LEU A 793 9.55 1.13 23.89
N ASP A 794 8.38 0.50 24.00
CA ASP A 794 8.15 -0.56 24.99
C ASP A 794 8.93 -1.85 24.63
N THR A 795 10.05 -2.07 25.33
CA THR A 795 10.98 -3.19 25.11
C THR A 795 11.39 -3.84 26.44
N PRO A 796 11.85 -5.11 26.46
CA PRO A 796 12.31 -5.76 27.67
C PRO A 796 13.60 -5.13 28.23
N ILE A 797 13.61 -4.91 29.54
CA ILE A 797 14.84 -4.62 30.30
C ILE A 797 15.67 -5.91 30.36
N CYS A 798 17.01 -5.80 30.21
CA CYS A 798 17.87 -6.97 30.14
C CYS A 798 17.85 -7.87 31.38
N ASP A 799 18.05 -9.18 31.18
CA ASP A 799 17.94 -10.22 32.20
C ASP A 799 19.06 -10.26 33.27
N VAL A 800 20.02 -9.32 33.24
CA VAL A 800 21.13 -9.26 34.20
C VAL A 800 21.06 -8.09 35.18
N GLY A 801 21.67 -8.30 36.36
CA GLY A 801 21.79 -7.27 37.38
C GLY A 801 22.64 -6.09 36.93
N GLY A 802 22.00 -4.94 36.76
CA GLY A 802 22.60 -3.68 36.32
C GLY A 802 21.84 -3.00 35.18
N CYS A 803 20.95 -3.72 34.47
CA CYS A 803 19.94 -3.07 33.63
C CYS A 803 18.76 -2.59 34.49
N THR A 804 18.43 -1.32 34.38
CA THR A 804 17.41 -0.65 35.21
C THR A 804 16.41 0.19 34.40
N GLN A 805 16.58 0.27 33.09
CA GLN A 805 15.61 0.86 32.17
C GLN A 805 15.63 0.18 30.79
N ILE A 806 14.68 0.61 29.96
CA ILE A 806 14.69 0.42 28.52
C ILE A 806 15.78 1.30 27.88
N PRO A 807 16.68 0.77 27.03
CA PRO A 807 17.62 1.59 26.27
C PRO A 807 16.90 2.42 25.18
N PRO A 808 17.15 3.74 25.09
CA PRO A 808 16.76 4.57 23.96
C PRO A 808 17.30 4.03 22.63
N ARG A 809 16.48 4.12 21.59
CA ARG A 809 16.72 3.58 20.25
C ARG A 809 16.71 4.68 19.22
N LEU A 810 17.63 4.62 18.26
CA LEU A 810 17.44 5.37 17.02
C LEU A 810 16.45 4.61 16.15
N THR A 811 15.58 5.32 15.44
CA THR A 811 14.76 4.70 14.39
C THR A 811 15.66 4.13 13.30
N MET A 812 15.33 2.95 12.78
CA MET A 812 16.14 2.27 11.75
C MET A 812 15.51 2.42 10.37
N PRO A 813 16.29 2.63 9.29
CA PRO A 813 15.76 2.56 7.94
C PRO A 813 15.27 1.15 7.59
N VAL A 814 14.20 1.10 6.81
CA VAL A 814 13.59 -0.14 6.29
C VAL A 814 14.14 -0.53 4.91
N ARG A 815 14.81 0.40 4.21
CA ARG A 815 15.60 0.13 2.98
C ARG A 815 16.57 -1.04 3.18
N GLY A 816 16.61 -1.97 2.23
CA GLY A 816 17.50 -3.13 2.24
C GLY A 816 17.20 -4.19 3.32
N LEU A 817 15.96 -4.25 3.83
CA LEU A 817 15.58 -5.21 4.88
C LEU A 817 15.83 -6.67 4.46
N ARG A 818 15.43 -7.03 3.24
CA ARG A 818 15.57 -8.40 2.70
C ARG A 818 17.03 -8.80 2.51
N ASP A 819 17.82 -7.91 1.94
CA ASP A 819 19.23 -8.14 1.60
C ASP A 819 20.07 -8.44 2.86
N THR A 820 19.63 -7.94 4.00
CA THR A 820 20.33 -8.05 5.29
C THR A 820 19.91 -9.26 6.14
N GLN A 821 19.28 -10.28 5.55
CA GLN A 821 18.77 -11.46 6.28
C GLN A 821 19.83 -12.55 6.60
N PRO A 822 19.83 -13.11 7.83
CA PRO A 822 18.91 -12.83 8.94
C PRO A 822 19.35 -11.59 9.72
N TYR A 823 18.40 -10.68 9.96
CA TYR A 823 18.61 -9.47 10.74
C TYR A 823 18.09 -9.65 12.17
N HIS A 824 18.75 -9.03 13.14
CA HIS A 824 18.31 -9.04 14.53
C HIS A 824 18.10 -7.61 14.99
N TRP A 825 16.91 -7.32 15.50
CA TRP A 825 16.61 -6.01 16.10
C TRP A 825 16.59 -6.19 17.60
N ASP A 826 17.34 -5.32 18.28
CA ASP A 826 17.83 -5.60 19.63
C ASP A 826 16.76 -5.50 20.72
N GLY A 827 15.99 -6.58 20.85
CA GLY A 827 14.95 -6.74 21.84
C GLY A 827 13.71 -5.89 21.56
N ILE A 828 12.79 -6.49 20.80
CA ILE A 828 11.37 -6.13 20.69
C ILE A 828 11.01 -4.93 19.78
N PRO A 829 9.87 -5.03 19.05
CA PRO A 829 8.86 -6.05 19.28
C PRO A 829 8.97 -7.34 18.46
N GLY A 830 9.78 -7.37 17.39
CA GLY A 830 9.83 -8.55 16.52
C GLY A 830 10.99 -9.54 16.68
N ASP A 831 12.22 -9.13 17.07
CA ASP A 831 13.50 -9.88 16.97
C ASP A 831 13.43 -11.32 16.39
N PRO A 832 13.22 -11.48 15.07
CA PRO A 832 12.47 -12.64 14.60
C PRO A 832 13.33 -13.88 14.40
N TYR A 833 14.63 -13.69 14.17
CA TYR A 833 15.62 -14.74 13.95
C TYR A 833 16.33 -15.22 15.25
N GLY A 834 16.01 -14.64 16.41
CA GLY A 834 16.47 -15.11 17.73
C GLY A 834 17.89 -14.68 18.11
N GLY A 835 18.71 -15.59 18.63
CA GLY A 835 20.09 -15.27 19.02
C GLY A 835 20.19 -14.54 20.38
N ASN A 836 21.38 -14.03 20.71
CA ASN A 836 21.52 -13.17 21.90
C ASN A 836 20.94 -11.79 21.56
N ASN A 837 20.26 -11.13 22.49
CA ASN A 837 19.72 -9.78 22.33
C ASN A 837 19.74 -9.05 23.69
N THR A 838 19.38 -7.76 23.74
CA THR A 838 19.32 -7.02 25.02
C THR A 838 18.30 -7.62 25.99
N ALA A 839 17.27 -8.37 25.57
CA ALA A 839 16.39 -9.04 26.52
C ALA A 839 17.08 -10.23 27.22
N SER A 840 17.91 -11.00 26.51
CA SER A 840 18.75 -12.06 27.08
C SER A 840 20.18 -12.02 26.53
N ILE A 841 21.08 -11.36 27.28
CA ILE A 841 22.44 -11.07 26.80
C ILE A 841 23.43 -12.22 27.00
N ASN A 842 23.10 -13.19 27.86
CA ASN A 842 23.96 -14.34 28.20
C ASN A 842 23.51 -15.66 27.57
N ALA A 843 22.36 -15.69 26.89
CA ALA A 843 21.79 -16.89 26.31
C ALA A 843 21.02 -16.53 25.04
N ALA A 844 21.19 -17.32 23.99
CA ALA A 844 20.46 -17.13 22.75
C ALA A 844 18.98 -17.52 22.95
N THR A 845 18.07 -16.67 22.47
CA THR A 845 16.65 -17.00 22.31
C THR A 845 16.42 -17.75 21.00
N ASP A 846 15.39 -18.60 20.97
CA ASP A 846 14.95 -19.24 19.73
C ASP A 846 14.27 -18.20 18.80
N PRO A 847 14.35 -18.37 17.47
CA PRO A 847 13.56 -17.58 16.51
C PRO A 847 12.06 -17.67 16.81
N ASN A 848 11.30 -16.60 16.53
CA ASN A 848 9.83 -16.64 16.58
C ASN A 848 9.20 -16.85 15.18
N CYS A 849 9.94 -16.55 14.11
CA CYS A 849 9.49 -16.72 12.73
C CYS A 849 9.92 -18.06 12.10
N SER A 850 9.44 -18.33 10.89
CA SER A 850 9.96 -19.40 10.05
C SER A 850 11.20 -18.90 9.31
N ILE A 851 12.39 -19.42 9.65
CA ILE A 851 13.69 -18.97 9.08
C ILE A 851 13.71 -19.06 7.54
N ASP A 852 13.01 -20.05 6.98
CA ASP A 852 12.92 -20.30 5.54
C ASP A 852 11.83 -19.43 4.85
N ASP A 853 11.10 -18.60 5.60
CA ASP A 853 10.06 -17.67 5.13
C ASP A 853 10.34 -16.23 5.62
N PRO A 854 11.01 -15.42 4.77
CA PRO A 854 11.26 -13.99 4.98
C PRO A 854 10.05 -13.15 5.40
N ALA A 855 8.87 -13.42 4.83
CA ALA A 855 7.67 -12.64 5.07
C ALA A 855 7.17 -12.89 6.50
N SER A 856 7.19 -14.14 6.98
CA SER A 856 6.87 -14.45 8.37
C SER A 856 7.74 -13.68 9.37
N CYS A 857 9.03 -13.48 9.07
CA CYS A 857 9.95 -12.75 9.93
C CYS A 857 9.69 -11.23 9.92
N SER A 858 9.18 -10.69 8.82
CA SER A 858 8.76 -9.28 8.74
C SER A 858 7.40 -9.06 9.41
N LEU A 859 6.49 -10.03 9.31
CA LEU A 859 5.18 -10.02 9.96
C LEU A 859 5.29 -9.94 11.50
N PHE A 860 6.27 -10.62 12.11
CA PHE A 860 6.53 -10.49 13.55
C PHE A 860 6.97 -9.07 13.97
N LEU A 861 7.67 -8.33 13.10
CA LEU A 861 8.00 -6.92 13.34
C LEU A 861 6.76 -6.03 13.26
N VAL A 862 5.89 -6.31 12.27
CA VAL A 862 4.61 -5.63 12.02
C VAL A 862 3.67 -5.81 13.21
N ASP A 863 3.35 -7.06 13.56
CA ASP A 863 2.46 -7.39 14.68
C ASP A 863 2.91 -6.74 15.98
N GLY A 864 4.21 -6.84 16.25
CA GLY A 864 4.80 -6.29 17.45
C GLY A 864 4.72 -4.76 17.52
N SER A 865 4.94 -4.06 16.41
CA SER A 865 4.86 -2.60 16.34
C SER A 865 3.41 -2.12 16.51
N LEU A 866 2.46 -2.88 15.95
CA LEU A 866 1.02 -2.62 16.08
C LEU A 866 0.52 -2.86 17.51
N GLU A 867 0.98 -3.90 18.20
CA GLU A 867 0.63 -4.18 19.60
C GLU A 867 1.20 -3.14 20.57
N THR A 868 2.38 -2.59 20.29
CA THR A 868 3.12 -1.71 21.23
C THR A 868 3.03 -0.24 20.88
N THR A 869 3.71 0.20 19.82
CA THR A 869 3.94 1.62 19.52
C THR A 869 2.71 2.29 18.93
N MET A 870 1.95 1.56 18.10
CA MET A 870 0.73 2.07 17.45
C MET A 870 -0.50 2.02 18.37
N CYS A 871 -0.46 1.29 19.50
CA CYS A 871 -1.58 1.16 20.41
C CYS A 871 -1.53 2.09 21.64
N ASP A 872 -2.71 2.48 22.13
CA ASP A 872 -2.81 3.06 23.48
C ASP A 872 -2.70 1.96 24.54
N VAL A 873 -1.97 2.26 25.63
CA VAL A 873 -1.69 1.36 26.75
C VAL A 873 -2.93 0.84 27.49
N SER A 874 -4.09 1.48 27.29
CA SER A 874 -5.35 1.11 27.92
C SER A 874 -6.43 0.63 26.94
N ASN A 875 -6.25 0.84 25.64
CA ASN A 875 -7.25 0.57 24.61
C ASN A 875 -6.61 0.25 23.24
N CYS A 876 -6.14 -0.98 23.07
CA CYS A 876 -5.69 -1.50 21.77
C CYS A 876 -6.82 -2.29 21.10
N PRO A 877 -7.21 -2.00 19.84
CA PRO A 877 -8.19 -2.81 19.12
C PRO A 877 -7.64 -4.22 18.85
N THR A 878 -8.52 -5.13 18.41
CA THR A 878 -8.16 -6.50 18.02
C THR A 878 -8.68 -6.74 16.62
N ASN A 879 -7.83 -7.28 15.74
CA ASN A 879 -8.20 -7.54 14.36
C ASN A 879 -9.01 -8.84 14.18
N ASP A 880 -9.41 -9.07 12.93
CA ASP A 880 -10.05 -10.28 12.39
C ASP A 880 -9.36 -11.61 12.79
N SER A 881 -8.02 -11.64 12.84
CA SER A 881 -7.23 -12.80 13.28
C SER A 881 -7.11 -12.95 14.80
N GLY A 882 -7.62 -11.99 15.58
CA GLY A 882 -7.52 -11.98 17.04
C GLY A 882 -6.20 -11.39 17.59
N LYS A 883 -5.39 -10.72 16.77
CA LYS A 883 -4.15 -10.03 17.20
C LYS A 883 -4.42 -8.57 17.59
N PRO A 884 -3.63 -7.98 18.52
CA PRO A 884 -3.74 -6.55 18.83
C PRO A 884 -3.35 -5.64 17.66
N GLY A 885 -3.94 -4.44 17.61
CA GLY A 885 -3.73 -3.43 16.55
C GLY A 885 -4.88 -3.38 15.53
N ALA A 886 -5.02 -2.25 14.83
CA ALA A 886 -6.19 -1.98 13.98
C ALA A 886 -6.20 -2.72 12.65
N LEU A 887 -5.03 -2.89 12.01
CA LEU A 887 -4.90 -3.55 10.71
C LEU A 887 -5.34 -5.02 10.76
N SER A 888 -6.05 -5.47 9.74
CA SER A 888 -6.50 -6.84 9.45
C SER A 888 -5.33 -7.84 9.29
N ALA A 889 -5.63 -9.10 8.99
CA ALA A 889 -4.60 -10.09 8.70
C ALA A 889 -3.90 -9.80 7.36
N SER A 890 -4.66 -9.54 6.30
CA SER A 890 -4.15 -9.30 4.94
C SER A 890 -3.29 -8.05 4.86
N GLU A 891 -3.73 -6.92 5.44
CA GLU A 891 -2.94 -5.67 5.46
C GLU A 891 -1.57 -5.85 6.15
N ARG A 892 -1.46 -6.76 7.12
CA ARG A 892 -0.19 -7.06 7.80
C ARG A 892 0.73 -7.94 6.97
N ASP A 893 0.18 -8.90 6.24
CA ASP A 893 0.93 -9.77 5.33
C ASP A 893 1.43 -8.97 4.10
N ASP A 894 0.59 -8.10 3.56
CA ASP A 894 0.94 -7.13 2.51
C ASP A 894 2.01 -6.15 3.01
N MET A 895 1.85 -5.56 4.20
CA MET A 895 2.86 -4.67 4.79
C MET A 895 4.19 -5.39 5.09
N ALA A 896 4.15 -6.66 5.52
CA ALA A 896 5.36 -7.48 5.69
C ALA A 896 6.09 -7.71 4.36
N THR A 897 5.36 -7.82 3.26
CA THR A 897 5.91 -7.95 1.91
C THR A 897 6.47 -6.62 1.38
N PHE A 898 5.75 -5.51 1.60
CA PHE A 898 6.22 -4.15 1.30
C PHE A 898 7.58 -3.85 1.97
N LEU A 899 7.72 -4.17 3.26
CA LEU A 899 8.98 -3.97 3.99
C LEU A 899 10.18 -4.73 3.39
N LEU A 900 9.95 -5.84 2.68
CA LEU A 900 10.97 -6.63 1.99
C LEU A 900 11.21 -6.21 0.53
N SER A 901 10.41 -5.27 0.01
CA SER A 901 10.47 -4.82 -1.38
C SER A 901 11.35 -3.59 -1.60
N ILE A 902 11.64 -2.81 -0.55
CA ILE A 902 12.43 -1.57 -0.64
C ILE A 902 13.93 -1.91 -0.70
N PRO A 903 14.63 -1.70 -1.84
CA PRO A 903 16.06 -1.96 -1.95
C PRO A 903 16.87 -0.84 -1.26
N PHE A 904 18.20 -0.97 -1.27
CA PHE A 904 19.07 0.19 -1.11
C PHE A 904 19.04 1.09 -2.36
N PRO A 905 19.26 2.41 -2.25
CA PRO A 905 19.45 3.27 -3.41
C PRO A 905 20.71 2.86 -4.19
N PRO A 906 20.85 3.27 -5.47
CA PRO A 906 22.09 3.09 -6.22
C PRO A 906 23.29 3.74 -5.50
N ALA A 907 24.47 3.15 -5.67
CA ALA A 907 25.68 3.64 -5.01
C ALA A 907 26.03 5.09 -5.46
N PRO A 908 25.99 6.11 -4.56
CA PRO A 908 25.97 7.54 -4.92
C PRO A 908 27.13 8.02 -5.81
N ARG A 909 28.26 7.32 -5.81
CA ARG A 909 29.48 7.74 -6.50
C ARG A 909 30.12 6.63 -7.33
N ARG A 910 29.39 5.54 -7.63
CA ARG A 910 29.91 4.49 -8.51
C ARG A 910 30.02 5.03 -9.95
N PRO A 911 31.20 4.92 -10.60
CA PRO A 911 31.41 5.33 -11.99
C PRO A 911 30.39 4.73 -12.98
N ALA A 912 30.07 5.52 -14.01
CA ALA A 912 29.12 5.11 -15.07
C ALA A 912 29.59 3.90 -15.90
N ASP A 913 30.89 3.56 -15.89
CA ASP A 913 31.44 2.35 -16.54
C ASP A 913 31.32 1.07 -15.69
N ASN A 914 30.73 1.18 -14.48
CA ASN A 914 30.58 0.14 -13.46
C ASN A 914 31.88 -0.34 -12.78
N GLU A 915 33.05 0.22 -13.08
CA GLU A 915 34.30 -0.13 -12.41
C GLU A 915 34.50 0.65 -11.10
N LEU A 916 34.94 0.00 -10.02
CA LEU A 916 35.30 0.71 -8.79
C LEU A 916 36.65 1.40 -8.96
N THR A 917 36.74 2.66 -8.56
CA THR A 917 38.00 3.41 -8.52
C THR A 917 39.06 2.68 -7.67
N GLN A 918 40.34 2.87 -7.99
CA GLN A 918 41.44 2.29 -7.20
C GLN A 918 41.35 2.65 -5.71
N GLN A 919 40.87 3.85 -5.37
CA GLN A 919 40.69 4.30 -3.98
C GLN A 919 39.63 3.47 -3.24
N ALA A 920 38.48 3.20 -3.87
CA ALA A 920 37.45 2.32 -3.30
C ALA A 920 37.95 0.86 -3.16
N GLN A 921 38.67 0.35 -4.16
CA GLN A 921 39.27 -1.00 -4.08
C GLN A 921 40.29 -1.15 -2.95
N ASP A 922 41.08 -0.10 -2.69
CA ASP A 922 42.03 -0.08 -1.57
C ASP A 922 41.31 0.13 -0.23
N GLY A 923 40.17 0.83 -0.21
CA GLY A 923 39.24 0.88 0.92
C GLY A 923 38.69 -0.50 1.31
N ILE A 924 38.20 -1.28 0.34
CA ILE A 924 37.74 -2.67 0.55
C ILE A 924 38.82 -3.53 1.21
N TYR A 925 40.06 -3.38 0.75
CA TYR A 925 41.21 -4.11 1.29
C TYR A 925 41.62 -3.61 2.68
N GLU A 926 41.65 -2.29 2.90
CA GLU A 926 41.97 -1.72 4.21
C GLU A 926 40.96 -2.17 5.26
N PHE A 927 39.66 -2.05 4.94
CA PHE A 927 38.55 -2.45 5.79
C PHE A 927 38.61 -3.94 6.16
N ASN A 928 38.87 -4.82 5.18
CA ASN A 928 38.85 -6.26 5.41
C ASN A 928 40.12 -6.84 6.04
N PHE A 929 41.31 -6.24 5.85
CA PHE A 929 42.58 -6.88 6.23
C PHE A 929 43.59 -6.00 6.97
N VAL A 930 43.43 -4.67 6.97
CA VAL A 930 44.37 -3.75 7.63
C VAL A 930 43.78 -3.23 8.94
N LYS A 931 42.53 -2.78 8.90
CA LYS A 931 41.74 -2.36 10.06
C LYS A 931 41.03 -3.54 10.73
N ASP A 932 40.85 -4.64 9.99
CA ASP A 932 40.18 -5.87 10.43
C ASP A 932 38.69 -5.67 10.78
N CYS A 933 38.09 -4.52 10.42
CA CYS A 933 36.65 -4.24 10.49
C CYS A 933 35.84 -5.33 9.76
N GLY A 934 36.42 -5.89 8.71
CA GLY A 934 35.94 -7.08 8.00
C GLY A 934 35.58 -8.29 8.87
N ASN A 935 36.11 -8.42 10.10
CA ASN A 935 35.77 -9.55 10.98
C ASN A 935 34.47 -9.36 11.77
N CYS A 936 33.90 -8.15 11.75
CA CYS A 936 32.59 -7.81 12.35
C CYS A 936 31.60 -7.18 11.34
N HIS A 937 32.07 -6.79 10.15
CA HIS A 937 31.26 -6.11 9.14
C HIS A 937 31.64 -6.63 7.75
N LYS A 938 30.70 -7.22 6.99
CA LYS A 938 30.94 -7.74 5.63
C LYS A 938 30.07 -7.08 4.58
N MET A 939 30.66 -6.25 3.70
CA MET A 939 29.93 -5.53 2.64
C MET A 939 29.15 -6.50 1.73
N PRO A 940 27.89 -6.20 1.38
CA PRO A 940 27.04 -5.07 1.78
C PRO A 940 26.01 -5.48 2.85
N PHE A 941 25.82 -6.78 3.07
CA PHE A 941 24.78 -7.33 3.96
C PHE A 941 25.15 -7.12 5.44
N LEU A 942 26.43 -6.86 5.72
CA LEU A 942 26.99 -6.20 6.92
C LEU A 942 26.55 -6.78 8.27
N VAL A 943 26.20 -8.07 8.26
CA VAL A 943 25.79 -8.86 9.42
C VAL A 943 26.99 -9.54 10.07
N SER A 944 27.30 -9.10 11.30
CA SER A 944 27.60 -9.95 12.47
C SER A 944 28.34 -9.12 13.53
N SER A 945 27.63 -8.68 14.57
CA SER A 945 28.29 -8.40 15.85
C SER A 945 27.74 -9.31 16.94
N ASN A 946 27.70 -10.61 16.60
CA ASN A 946 27.49 -11.77 17.49
C ASN A 946 28.70 -11.99 18.43
N THR A 947 29.15 -10.89 19.05
CA THR A 947 30.13 -10.91 20.12
C THR A 947 29.41 -11.42 21.37
N PRO A 948 29.99 -12.36 22.13
CA PRO A 948 29.34 -12.85 23.35
C PRO A 948 29.01 -11.70 24.32
N GLY A 949 27.72 -11.47 24.55
CA GLY A 949 27.20 -10.39 25.39
C GLY A 949 26.64 -9.16 24.66
N THR A 950 26.91 -8.92 23.37
CA THR A 950 26.39 -7.72 22.68
C THR A 950 24.97 -7.91 22.17
N GLY A 951 24.69 -9.07 21.56
CA GLY A 951 23.39 -9.39 20.98
C GLY A 951 22.94 -8.47 19.84
N MET A 952 23.88 -8.05 18.98
CA MET A 952 23.67 -7.04 17.95
C MET A 952 23.97 -7.58 16.55
N ASP A 953 23.06 -8.35 15.99
CA ASP A 953 23.12 -8.79 14.59
C ASP A 953 22.12 -8.02 13.70
N ALA A 954 21.91 -6.74 14.03
CA ALA A 954 21.42 -5.77 13.08
C ALA A 954 22.52 -5.50 12.04
N PRO A 955 22.21 -5.36 10.74
CA PRO A 955 23.14 -4.78 9.77
C PRO A 955 23.53 -3.38 10.22
N THR A 956 24.73 -3.24 10.77
CA THR A 956 25.26 -2.02 11.42
C THR A 956 25.57 -0.89 10.43
N TRP A 957 24.98 -0.94 9.24
CA TRP A 957 25.41 -0.16 8.07
C TRP A 957 24.27 0.18 7.11
N ARG A 958 22.99 -0.10 7.43
CA ARG A 958 21.89 0.36 6.55
C ARG A 958 21.96 1.87 6.33
N GLY A 959 22.03 2.63 7.41
CA GLY A 959 22.21 4.07 7.38
C GLY A 959 23.60 4.55 6.94
N ALA A 960 24.45 3.70 6.36
CA ALA A 960 25.73 4.13 5.76
C ALA A 960 25.59 4.57 4.30
N TYR A 961 24.55 4.09 3.60
CA TYR A 961 24.17 4.59 2.28
C TYR A 961 23.19 5.77 2.38
N ASP A 962 22.37 5.83 3.44
CA ASP A 962 21.43 6.94 3.68
C ASP A 962 22.13 8.17 4.33
N ARG A 963 22.33 8.20 5.66
CA ARG A 963 22.82 9.38 6.42
C ARG A 963 23.58 9.11 7.73
N TRP A 964 24.73 8.44 7.65
CA TRP A 964 25.57 8.10 8.82
C TRP A 964 24.82 7.58 10.08
N MET A 965 23.97 6.57 9.93
CA MET A 965 23.30 5.90 11.08
C MET A 965 23.66 4.40 11.16
N ILE A 966 24.75 4.14 11.89
CA ILE A 966 25.46 2.86 11.95
C ILE A 966 24.96 1.96 13.12
N LEU A 967 24.34 2.53 14.18
CA LEU A 967 24.09 1.80 15.43
C LEU A 967 22.70 2.07 16.06
N PRO A 968 21.84 1.04 16.26
CA PRO A 968 20.46 1.19 16.76
C PRO A 968 20.30 1.66 18.22
N GLN A 969 21.39 1.95 18.92
CA GLN A 969 21.37 2.36 20.34
C GLN A 969 22.09 3.69 20.58
N GLY A 970 22.69 4.29 19.54
CA GLY A 970 23.65 5.37 19.70
C GLY A 970 24.89 5.03 20.57
N ARG A 971 25.16 3.76 20.93
CA ARG A 971 26.19 3.36 21.92
C ARG A 971 27.60 3.92 21.64
N LEU A 972 27.94 4.24 20.38
CA LEU A 972 29.15 5.02 20.04
C LEU A 972 28.82 6.49 19.69
N ASN A 973 27.76 6.76 18.92
CA ASN A 973 27.34 8.12 18.53
C ASN A 973 27.04 9.06 19.73
N VAL A 974 26.72 8.52 20.91
CA VAL A 974 26.53 9.30 22.14
C VAL A 974 27.86 9.85 22.71
N VAL A 975 28.99 9.22 22.40
CA VAL A 975 30.32 9.82 22.62
C VAL A 975 30.56 10.95 21.62
N ASP A 976 30.06 10.83 20.39
CA ASP A 976 30.15 11.90 19.39
C ASP A 976 29.27 13.09 19.72
N LEU A 977 28.11 12.91 20.38
CA LEU A 977 27.31 14.02 20.95
C LEU A 977 28.12 14.92 21.90
N MET A 978 29.12 14.38 22.61
CA MET A 978 30.03 15.19 23.44
C MET A 978 31.01 16.04 22.61
N ASN A 979 31.30 15.64 21.38
CA ASN A 979 32.17 16.34 20.44
C ASN A 979 31.40 17.28 19.51
N ILE A 980 30.15 16.97 19.17
CA ILE A 980 29.23 17.73 18.30
C ILE A 980 29.11 19.20 18.75
N VAL A 981 29.06 19.48 20.06
CA VAL A 981 29.01 20.84 20.63
C VAL A 981 30.27 21.68 20.32
N GLN A 982 31.37 21.04 19.87
CA GLN A 982 32.63 21.69 19.49
C GLN A 982 32.92 21.64 17.97
N MET A 983 32.06 20.99 17.18
CA MET A 983 32.24 20.91 15.73
C MET A 983 31.94 22.27 15.06
N PRO A 984 32.54 22.56 13.89
CA PRO A 984 32.15 23.72 13.08
C PRO A 984 30.68 23.62 12.64
N ASN A 985 30.15 24.70 12.07
CA ASN A 985 28.72 24.88 11.78
C ASN A 985 28.08 23.90 10.79
N HIS A 986 28.71 22.80 10.37
CA HIS A 986 28.20 21.79 9.42
C HIS A 986 28.52 20.36 9.91
N PHE A 987 27.71 19.38 9.54
CA PHE A 987 27.89 17.96 9.89
C PHE A 987 28.14 17.10 8.63
N PRO A 988 29.33 17.17 8.00
CA PRO A 988 29.64 16.35 6.85
C PRO A 988 29.94 14.91 7.31
N GLU A 989 29.32 13.94 6.66
CA GLU A 989 29.30 12.54 7.11
C GLU A 989 30.68 11.87 7.06
N ASP A 990 31.49 12.22 6.07
CA ASP A 990 32.87 11.78 5.93
C ASP A 990 33.70 12.06 7.20
N ARG A 991 33.45 13.19 7.85
CA ARG A 991 34.11 13.58 9.09
C ARG A 991 33.66 12.74 10.28
N MET A 992 32.42 12.25 10.28
CA MET A 992 31.92 11.33 11.30
C MET A 992 32.48 9.92 11.09
N TRP A 993 32.63 9.48 9.84
CA TRP A 993 33.39 8.28 9.47
C TRP A 993 34.86 8.34 9.91
N GLU A 994 35.53 9.47 9.73
CA GLU A 994 36.90 9.68 10.23
C GLU A 994 36.99 9.57 11.77
N LEU A 995 35.98 10.03 12.51
CA LEU A 995 35.93 9.92 13.98
C LEU A 995 35.75 8.47 14.44
N ALA A 996 34.95 7.68 13.71
CA ALA A 996 34.83 6.23 13.88
C ALA A 996 36.11 5.45 13.45
N GLY A 997 37.12 6.14 12.89
CA GLY A 997 38.41 5.57 12.53
C GLY A 997 38.52 5.08 11.09
N ALA A 998 37.58 5.43 10.21
CA ALA A 998 37.68 5.21 8.77
C ALA A 998 38.75 6.11 8.12
N THR A 999 39.07 5.81 6.87
CA THR A 999 39.97 6.56 5.99
C THR A 999 39.19 7.07 4.77
N PRO A 1000 39.70 8.05 4.00
CA PRO A 1000 39.11 8.45 2.72
C PRO A 1000 38.93 7.27 1.75
N GLU A 1001 39.85 6.30 1.79
CA GLU A 1001 39.78 5.03 1.05
C GLU A 1001 38.55 4.20 1.45
N ILE A 1002 38.35 3.98 2.76
CA ILE A 1002 37.17 3.29 3.29
C ILE A 1002 35.88 4.06 2.97
N TRP A 1003 35.90 5.40 2.98
CA TRP A 1003 34.73 6.19 2.59
C TRP A 1003 34.37 6.01 1.11
N GLN A 1004 35.35 5.98 0.21
CA GLN A 1004 35.09 5.67 -1.21
C GLN A 1004 34.59 4.23 -1.43
N MET A 1005 34.97 3.26 -0.59
CA MET A 1005 34.36 1.92 -0.62
C MET A 1005 32.84 1.99 -0.38
N VAL A 1006 32.38 2.82 0.56
CA VAL A 1006 30.94 2.94 0.86
C VAL A 1006 30.21 3.53 -0.33
N LEU A 1007 30.68 4.68 -0.82
CA LEU A 1007 30.00 5.43 -1.88
C LEU A 1007 30.00 4.74 -3.27
N GLN A 1008 30.80 3.69 -3.46
CA GLN A 1008 30.93 2.97 -4.74
C GLN A 1008 30.52 1.48 -4.68
N GLY A 1009 30.28 0.93 -3.48
CA GLY A 1009 29.96 -0.49 -3.28
C GLY A 1009 28.60 -0.87 -3.86
N SER A 1010 28.52 -2.01 -4.54
CA SER A 1010 27.28 -2.46 -5.21
C SER A 1010 26.12 -2.67 -4.22
N THR A 1011 25.05 -1.91 -4.44
CA THR A 1011 23.74 -2.01 -3.78
C THR A 1011 22.69 -2.75 -4.63
N GLY A 1012 23.07 -3.34 -5.77
CA GLY A 1012 22.15 -3.99 -6.71
C GLY A 1012 22.21 -3.43 -8.13
N PHE A 1013 22.82 -2.26 -8.29
CA PHE A 1013 22.77 -1.46 -9.51
C PHE A 1013 24.16 -1.20 -10.07
N SER A 1014 24.24 -1.14 -11.41
CA SER A 1014 25.39 -0.56 -12.09
C SER A 1014 25.44 0.95 -11.87
N GLY A 1015 26.64 1.56 -11.83
CA GLY A 1015 26.76 3.03 -11.80
C GLY A 1015 26.17 3.74 -13.04
N ALA A 1016 25.91 2.96 -14.11
CA ALA A 1016 25.22 3.38 -15.32
C ALA A 1016 23.69 3.52 -15.17
N PHE A 1017 23.09 2.92 -14.13
CA PHE A 1017 21.65 3.01 -13.87
C PHE A 1017 21.25 4.47 -13.57
N GLY A 1018 20.12 4.89 -14.12
CA GLY A 1018 19.62 6.28 -14.05
C GLY A 1018 20.42 7.31 -14.86
N ARG A 1019 21.59 6.98 -15.41
CA ARG A 1019 22.38 7.96 -16.19
C ARG A 1019 21.75 8.24 -17.54
N GLN A 1020 21.82 9.49 -18.00
CA GLN A 1020 21.04 9.96 -19.16
C GLN A 1020 21.88 10.72 -20.17
N VAL A 1021 21.54 10.59 -21.45
CA VAL A 1021 22.17 11.31 -22.55
C VAL A 1021 21.09 11.90 -23.46
N THR A 1022 20.90 13.22 -23.37
CA THR A 1022 19.97 13.97 -24.22
C THR A 1022 20.71 14.49 -25.44
N LEU A 1023 20.52 13.84 -26.59
CA LEU A 1023 21.10 14.19 -27.88
C LEU A 1023 20.25 15.21 -28.63
N HIS A 1024 20.86 16.36 -28.91
CA HIS A 1024 20.36 17.40 -29.81
C HIS A 1024 21.55 18.18 -30.39
N SER A 1025 21.29 19.19 -31.23
CA SER A 1025 22.34 19.94 -31.94
C SER A 1025 23.31 20.73 -31.04
N GLY A 1026 22.94 20.97 -29.78
CA GLY A 1026 23.82 21.59 -28.76
C GLY A 1026 24.70 20.58 -28.02
N SER A 1027 24.17 19.40 -27.69
CA SER A 1027 24.88 18.40 -26.88
C SER A 1027 25.69 17.38 -27.69
N ALA A 1028 25.29 17.05 -28.91
CA ALA A 1028 25.88 15.96 -29.70
C ALA A 1028 27.40 16.11 -29.99
N GLY A 1029 27.93 17.33 -29.90
CA GLY A 1029 29.36 17.63 -30.05
C GLY A 1029 30.15 17.75 -28.73
N LEU A 1030 29.52 17.59 -27.57
CA LEU A 1030 30.17 17.75 -26.26
C LEU A 1030 30.96 16.50 -25.87
N ALA A 1031 32.13 16.70 -25.27
CA ALA A 1031 33.01 15.61 -24.87
C ALA A 1031 32.39 14.75 -23.75
N ALA A 1032 31.77 15.37 -22.74
CA ALA A 1032 31.09 14.66 -21.65
C ALA A 1032 29.93 13.79 -22.16
N THR A 1033 29.07 14.35 -23.01
CA THR A 1033 27.98 13.62 -23.69
C THR A 1033 28.49 12.45 -24.52
N SER A 1034 29.60 12.63 -25.23
CA SER A 1034 30.22 11.53 -25.99
C SER A 1034 30.75 10.42 -25.08
N SER A 1035 31.45 10.76 -23.99
CA SER A 1035 32.01 9.77 -23.06
C SER A 1035 30.91 8.99 -22.33
N LEU A 1036 29.93 9.69 -21.75
CA LEU A 1036 28.82 9.02 -21.06
C LEU A 1036 28.02 8.11 -21.99
N LEU A 1037 27.83 8.51 -23.26
CA LEU A 1037 27.20 7.65 -24.26
C LEU A 1037 28.04 6.40 -24.59
N ASP A 1038 29.37 6.52 -24.60
CA ASP A 1038 30.28 5.39 -24.80
C ASP A 1038 30.21 4.41 -23.61
N ASP A 1039 30.18 4.93 -22.38
CA ASP A 1039 30.07 4.13 -21.15
C ASP A 1039 28.70 3.42 -21.06
N LEU A 1040 27.60 4.13 -21.32
CA LEU A 1040 26.24 3.56 -21.38
C LEU A 1040 26.12 2.45 -22.43
N ILE A 1041 26.65 2.67 -23.65
CA ILE A 1041 26.66 1.66 -24.72
C ILE A 1041 27.49 0.44 -24.31
N MET A 1042 28.62 0.65 -23.64
CA MET A 1042 29.50 -0.41 -23.16
C MET A 1042 28.81 -1.28 -22.12
N VAL A 1043 28.27 -0.69 -21.05
CA VAL A 1043 27.56 -1.42 -19.98
C VAL A 1043 26.31 -2.13 -20.52
N ALA A 1044 25.57 -1.52 -21.46
CA ALA A 1044 24.44 -2.17 -22.13
C ALA A 1044 24.87 -3.35 -23.02
N SER A 1045 26.02 -3.23 -23.71
CA SER A 1045 26.60 -4.36 -24.48
C SER A 1045 27.10 -5.50 -23.60
N GLU A 1046 27.40 -5.20 -22.34
CA GLU A 1046 27.74 -6.14 -21.27
C GLU A 1046 26.50 -6.58 -20.45
N GLU A 1047 25.28 -6.36 -20.93
CA GLU A 1047 23.99 -6.75 -20.30
C GLU A 1047 23.74 -6.12 -18.89
N GLY A 1048 24.59 -5.19 -18.45
CA GLY A 1048 24.52 -4.58 -17.11
C GLY A 1048 23.43 -3.53 -16.95
N ILE A 1049 22.87 -3.01 -18.04
CA ILE A 1049 21.68 -2.15 -18.07
C ILE A 1049 20.88 -2.45 -19.34
N LEU A 1050 19.61 -2.06 -19.35
CA LEU A 1050 18.90 -1.76 -20.59
C LEU A 1050 19.15 -0.30 -20.95
N LEU A 1051 19.61 -0.02 -22.17
CA LEU A 1051 19.77 1.35 -22.65
C LEU A 1051 18.65 1.66 -23.63
N GLU A 1052 17.63 2.36 -23.13
CA GLU A 1052 16.46 2.80 -23.89
C GLU A 1052 16.51 4.30 -24.16
N GLY A 1053 15.68 4.80 -25.06
CA GLY A 1053 15.46 6.23 -25.15
C GLY A 1053 14.33 6.67 -26.07
N GLU A 1054 13.77 7.82 -25.73
CA GLU A 1054 12.60 8.40 -26.36
C GLU A 1054 12.83 9.85 -26.79
N GLY A 1055 12.08 10.27 -27.81
CA GLY A 1055 12.13 11.64 -28.31
C GLY A 1055 11.46 11.74 -29.68
N VAL A 1056 11.99 12.60 -30.55
CA VAL A 1056 11.44 12.88 -31.88
C VAL A 1056 12.51 12.97 -32.97
N LEU A 1057 12.23 12.34 -34.11
CA LEU A 1057 12.85 12.68 -35.40
C LEU A 1057 12.19 13.93 -35.97
N ILE A 1058 12.98 14.83 -36.55
CA ILE A 1058 12.52 16.15 -37.00
C ILE A 1058 12.75 16.26 -38.52
N ASP A 1059 11.66 16.41 -39.29
CA ASP A 1059 11.73 16.55 -40.76
C ASP A 1059 10.87 17.70 -41.32
N GLU A 1060 10.71 17.80 -42.66
CA GLU A 1060 9.88 18.83 -43.30
C GLU A 1060 8.37 18.73 -42.95
N GLY A 1061 7.90 17.57 -42.46
CA GLY A 1061 6.54 17.32 -42.01
C GLY A 1061 6.31 17.65 -40.53
N GLY A 1062 7.37 17.60 -39.71
CA GLY A 1062 7.35 17.94 -38.28
C GLY A 1062 8.06 16.92 -37.40
N PRO A 1063 7.92 17.01 -36.06
CA PRO A 1063 8.38 15.99 -35.15
C PRO A 1063 7.56 14.70 -35.29
N THR A 1064 8.24 13.57 -35.36
CA THR A 1064 7.65 12.22 -35.30
C THR A 1064 8.26 11.47 -34.13
N PRO A 1065 7.47 10.91 -33.19
CA PRO A 1065 7.98 10.15 -32.06
C PRO A 1065 8.93 9.01 -32.47
N VAL A 1066 9.97 8.80 -31.67
CA VAL A 1066 10.88 7.67 -31.80
C VAL A 1066 11.16 7.06 -30.42
N ALA A 1067 11.11 5.74 -30.35
CA ALA A 1067 11.40 4.94 -29.16
C ALA A 1067 12.43 3.88 -29.54
N LEU A 1068 13.60 3.92 -28.90
CA LEU A 1068 14.77 3.11 -29.24
C LEU A 1068 15.22 2.24 -28.06
N GLU A 1069 15.91 1.15 -28.37
CA GLU A 1069 16.63 0.35 -27.38
C GLU A 1069 17.93 -0.19 -27.97
N TYR A 1070 19.00 -0.20 -27.18
CA TYR A 1070 20.28 -0.74 -27.59
C TYR A 1070 20.27 -2.28 -27.57
N ARG A 1071 20.18 -2.90 -28.74
CA ARG A 1071 20.21 -4.36 -28.94
C ARG A 1071 21.12 -4.71 -30.12
N ASN A 1072 21.74 -5.89 -30.09
CA ASN A 1072 22.54 -6.41 -31.22
C ASN A 1072 23.68 -5.48 -31.71
N GLY A 1073 24.21 -4.61 -30.84
CA GLY A 1073 25.29 -3.66 -31.18
C GLY A 1073 24.83 -2.35 -31.82
N ARG A 1074 23.53 -2.02 -31.79
CA ARG A 1074 22.94 -0.81 -32.37
C ARG A 1074 21.69 -0.39 -31.59
N PHE A 1075 21.16 0.79 -31.86
CA PHE A 1075 19.87 1.22 -31.34
C PHE A 1075 18.77 0.76 -32.30
N GLU A 1076 17.93 -0.19 -31.91
CA GLU A 1076 16.81 -0.69 -32.71
C GLU A 1076 15.51 -0.01 -32.25
N SER A 1077 14.61 0.26 -33.19
CA SER A 1077 13.30 0.84 -32.88
C SER A 1077 12.42 -0.17 -32.14
N ARG A 1078 11.70 0.28 -31.10
CA ARG A 1078 10.73 -0.55 -30.39
C ARG A 1078 9.40 -0.69 -31.15
N THR A 1079 9.12 0.20 -32.09
CA THR A 1079 7.84 0.26 -32.83
C THR A 1079 7.94 -0.25 -34.28
N ASP A 1080 9.12 -0.30 -34.88
CA ASP A 1080 9.34 -0.78 -36.24
C ASP A 1080 10.71 -1.43 -36.47
N ALA A 1081 11.02 -1.80 -37.71
CA ALA A 1081 12.28 -2.47 -38.06
C ALA A 1081 13.45 -1.50 -38.37
N THR A 1082 13.35 -0.22 -38.00
CA THR A 1082 14.46 0.73 -38.15
C THR A 1082 15.51 0.56 -37.06
N GLY A 1083 16.68 1.14 -37.28
CA GLY A 1083 17.72 1.16 -36.26
C GLY A 1083 18.96 1.91 -36.69
N TYR A 1084 19.70 2.40 -35.71
CA TYR A 1084 20.72 3.44 -35.84
C TYR A 1084 22.00 2.96 -35.17
N SER A 1085 23.14 3.19 -35.80
CA SER A 1085 24.42 3.15 -35.09
C SER A 1085 24.56 4.39 -34.19
N ARG A 1086 25.47 4.32 -33.21
CA ARG A 1086 25.88 5.48 -32.41
C ARG A 1086 26.21 6.71 -33.27
N SER A 1087 26.92 6.51 -34.40
CA SER A 1087 27.23 7.59 -35.34
C SER A 1087 26.00 8.16 -36.03
N ASP A 1088 25.02 7.33 -36.39
CA ASP A 1088 23.79 7.82 -37.04
C ASP A 1088 22.99 8.72 -36.08
N LEU A 1089 22.86 8.34 -34.80
CA LEU A 1089 22.19 9.17 -33.80
C LEU A 1089 22.91 10.51 -33.57
N VAL A 1090 24.23 10.48 -33.42
CA VAL A 1090 25.04 11.70 -33.20
C VAL A 1090 25.01 12.61 -34.42
N ASP A 1091 25.09 12.07 -35.65
CA ASP A 1091 25.03 12.86 -36.88
C ASP A 1091 23.64 13.48 -37.10
N LEU A 1092 22.55 12.75 -36.82
CA LEU A 1092 21.18 13.28 -36.88
C LEU A 1092 20.96 14.39 -35.84
N ALA A 1093 21.37 14.17 -34.59
CA ALA A 1093 21.25 15.15 -33.53
C ALA A 1093 22.07 16.41 -33.83
N ALA A 1094 23.31 16.26 -34.29
CA ALA A 1094 24.16 17.38 -34.72
C ALA A 1094 23.61 18.13 -35.95
N GLY A 1095 22.87 17.45 -36.83
CA GLY A 1095 22.11 18.06 -37.93
C GLY A 1095 20.92 18.90 -37.48
N GLY A 1096 20.36 18.59 -36.29
CA GLY A 1096 19.08 19.11 -35.81
C GLY A 1096 17.87 18.28 -36.26
N ASP A 1097 18.10 17.08 -36.80
CA ASP A 1097 17.09 16.16 -37.32
C ASP A 1097 16.61 15.13 -36.27
N LEU A 1098 17.15 15.20 -35.04
CA LEU A 1098 16.82 14.33 -33.91
C LEU A 1098 16.91 15.09 -32.58
N LEU A 1099 15.91 14.89 -31.71
CA LEU A 1099 15.96 15.09 -30.27
C LEU A 1099 15.69 13.73 -29.60
N LEU A 1100 16.59 13.25 -28.75
CA LEU A 1100 16.48 11.92 -28.12
C LEU A 1100 17.09 11.93 -26.73
N THR A 1101 16.35 11.50 -25.71
CA THR A 1101 16.90 11.21 -24.38
C THR A 1101 17.10 9.71 -24.23
N LEU A 1102 18.35 9.28 -24.05
CA LEU A 1102 18.70 7.91 -23.68
C LEU A 1102 18.83 7.79 -22.16
N THR A 1103 18.33 6.71 -21.57
CA THR A 1103 18.36 6.43 -20.12
C THR A 1103 18.85 5.00 -19.85
N GLY A 1104 19.79 4.84 -18.91
CA GLY A 1104 20.18 3.53 -18.40
C GLY A 1104 19.14 2.97 -17.41
N ARG A 1105 18.32 2.02 -17.85
CA ARG A 1105 17.28 1.34 -17.06
C ARG A 1105 17.76 -0.01 -16.53
N ILE A 1106 17.07 -0.54 -15.51
CA ILE A 1106 17.19 -1.94 -15.09
C ILE A 1106 16.19 -2.78 -15.88
N GLY A 1107 16.43 -4.09 -16.01
CA GLY A 1107 15.46 -5.01 -16.60
C GLY A 1107 14.35 -5.38 -15.62
N ARG A 1108 13.22 -5.87 -16.15
CA ARG A 1108 11.99 -6.19 -15.39
C ARG A 1108 12.15 -7.12 -14.18
N ASN A 1109 13.23 -7.89 -14.08
CA ASN A 1109 13.46 -8.80 -12.96
C ASN A 1109 14.16 -8.04 -11.81
N SER A 1110 13.48 -7.03 -11.26
CA SER A 1110 14.00 -6.13 -10.22
C SER A 1110 13.00 -5.82 -9.11
N ASP A 1111 12.06 -6.74 -8.86
CA ASP A 1111 10.92 -6.58 -7.95
C ASP A 1111 11.01 -7.50 -6.72
N VAL A 1112 9.90 -7.65 -5.99
CA VAL A 1112 9.82 -8.49 -4.78
C VAL A 1112 9.89 -10.00 -5.09
N ASP A 1113 9.60 -10.44 -6.31
CA ASP A 1113 9.75 -11.84 -6.72
C ASP A 1113 11.16 -12.14 -7.26
N THR A 1114 11.86 -11.10 -7.71
CA THR A 1114 13.18 -11.16 -8.34
C THR A 1114 14.26 -10.35 -7.58
N PRO A 1115 14.50 -10.67 -6.29
CA PRO A 1115 15.36 -9.88 -5.41
C PRO A 1115 16.85 -9.93 -5.79
N GLN A 1116 17.63 -9.06 -5.14
CA GLN A 1116 19.06 -8.96 -5.32
C GLN A 1116 19.77 -10.31 -5.08
N PRO A 1117 20.61 -10.80 -6.02
CA PRO A 1117 21.45 -11.96 -5.77
C PRO A 1117 22.55 -11.63 -4.74
N ALA A 1118 22.89 -12.58 -3.89
CA ALA A 1118 23.84 -12.38 -2.79
C ALA A 1118 25.02 -13.36 -2.87
N LEU A 1119 26.24 -12.89 -2.61
CA LEU A 1119 27.49 -13.67 -2.58
C LEU A 1119 28.24 -13.51 -1.26
N TRP A 1120 28.63 -14.62 -0.62
CA TRP A 1120 29.51 -14.59 0.56
C TRP A 1120 30.35 -15.86 0.72
N GLN A 1121 31.21 -15.84 1.75
CA GLN A 1121 32.28 -16.81 1.95
C GLN A 1121 31.76 -18.18 2.45
N ASP A 1122 32.67 -19.15 2.60
CA ASP A 1122 32.39 -20.55 3.01
C ASP A 1122 32.01 -20.71 4.50
N VAL A 1123 31.12 -19.84 4.99
CA VAL A 1123 30.60 -19.76 6.36
C VAL A 1123 29.13 -19.29 6.30
N PRO A 1124 28.19 -19.84 7.10
CA PRO A 1124 26.82 -19.32 7.16
C PRO A 1124 26.82 -17.82 7.48
N ILE A 1125 25.94 -17.05 6.83
CA ILE A 1125 25.99 -15.58 6.86
C ILE A 1125 25.89 -15.00 8.29
N HIS A 1126 25.13 -15.63 9.18
CA HIS A 1126 24.97 -15.26 10.60
C HIS A 1126 26.07 -15.81 11.54
N GLN A 1127 27.07 -16.53 11.03
CA GLN A 1127 28.15 -17.14 11.84
C GLN A 1127 29.54 -16.59 11.47
N GLN A 1128 29.59 -15.53 10.66
CA GLN A 1128 30.84 -14.94 10.17
C GLN A 1128 31.55 -14.21 11.31
N THR A 1129 32.42 -14.92 12.02
CA THR A 1129 33.31 -14.35 13.07
C THR A 1129 34.71 -14.97 12.98
N ASN A 1130 35.73 -14.16 13.28
CA ASN A 1130 37.13 -14.54 13.55
C ASN A 1130 37.94 -15.38 12.51
N ASN A 1131 37.37 -15.87 11.41
CA ASN A 1131 38.12 -16.59 10.36
C ASN A 1131 37.56 -16.36 8.95
N VAL A 1132 38.27 -15.56 8.16
CA VAL A 1132 37.90 -15.21 6.77
C VAL A 1132 38.75 -16.04 5.78
N ASN A 1133 38.17 -17.13 5.28
CA ASN A 1133 38.69 -17.82 4.10
C ASN A 1133 38.29 -17.03 2.85
N VAL A 1134 39.15 -16.11 2.41
CA VAL A 1134 38.90 -15.35 1.17
C VAL A 1134 38.79 -16.32 -0.01
N PRO A 1135 37.70 -16.29 -0.79
CA PRO A 1135 37.53 -17.22 -1.91
C PRO A 1135 38.64 -17.08 -2.95
N TRP A 1136 39.06 -18.23 -3.48
CA TRP A 1136 40.21 -18.36 -4.35
C TRP A 1136 39.79 -18.99 -5.68
N MET A 1137 40.11 -18.33 -6.79
CA MET A 1137 39.93 -18.89 -8.13
C MET A 1137 41.03 -19.92 -8.39
N ASN A 1138 40.65 -21.17 -8.69
CA ASN A 1138 41.63 -22.23 -8.95
C ASN A 1138 42.22 -22.15 -10.39
N GLN A 1139 43.15 -23.05 -10.72
CA GLN A 1139 43.79 -23.07 -12.06
C GLN A 1139 42.83 -23.43 -13.21
N ASP A 1140 41.66 -23.98 -12.89
CA ASP A 1140 40.60 -24.35 -13.84
C ASP A 1140 39.49 -23.27 -13.91
N GLY A 1141 39.71 -22.09 -13.32
CA GLY A 1141 38.74 -20.97 -13.32
C GLY A 1141 37.59 -21.08 -12.33
N VAL A 1142 37.56 -22.14 -11.51
CA VAL A 1142 36.47 -22.39 -10.58
C VAL A 1142 36.70 -21.70 -9.24
N ILE A 1143 35.68 -20.99 -8.78
CA ILE A 1143 35.56 -20.35 -7.47
C ILE A 1143 34.39 -20.99 -6.73
N ARG A 1144 34.58 -21.32 -5.45
CA ARG A 1144 33.52 -21.86 -4.57
C ARG A 1144 33.04 -20.76 -3.63
N PHE A 1145 31.74 -20.53 -3.62
CA PHE A 1145 31.07 -19.48 -2.84
C PHE A 1145 29.82 -20.04 -2.16
N LYS A 1146 29.27 -19.27 -1.21
CA LYS A 1146 27.84 -19.34 -0.89
C LYS A 1146 27.10 -18.22 -1.61
N GLY A 1147 25.85 -18.48 -2.01
CA GLY A 1147 24.98 -17.47 -2.57
C GLY A 1147 23.49 -17.78 -2.47
N ARG A 1148 22.67 -16.74 -2.60
CA ARG A 1148 21.19 -16.74 -2.54
C ARG A 1148 20.62 -15.93 -3.71
N HIS A 1149 19.37 -16.24 -4.07
CA HIS A 1149 18.62 -15.53 -5.12
C HIS A 1149 19.30 -15.46 -6.50
N ILE A 1150 20.24 -16.37 -6.77
CA ILE A 1150 20.91 -16.46 -8.07
C ILE A 1150 20.06 -17.34 -8.99
N LEU A 1151 19.57 -16.76 -10.09
CA LEU A 1151 18.72 -17.45 -11.05
C LEU A 1151 19.54 -18.24 -12.10
N PRO A 1152 18.98 -19.30 -12.71
CA PRO A 1152 19.61 -19.97 -13.84
C PRO A 1152 19.95 -18.99 -14.97
N GLY A 1153 21.19 -19.04 -15.45
CA GLY A 1153 21.66 -18.17 -16.53
C GLY A 1153 22.23 -16.81 -16.09
N ALA A 1154 22.42 -16.59 -14.78
CA ALA A 1154 23.09 -15.39 -14.25
C ALA A 1154 24.48 -15.15 -14.89
N SER A 1155 24.74 -13.89 -15.24
CA SER A 1155 26.00 -13.42 -15.82
C SER A 1155 27.05 -13.17 -14.74
N ILE A 1156 28.34 -13.26 -15.10
CA ILE A 1156 29.48 -13.08 -14.19
C ILE A 1156 30.21 -11.80 -14.54
N PHE A 1157 30.57 -11.01 -13.54
CA PHE A 1157 31.35 -9.78 -13.70
C PHE A 1157 32.62 -9.83 -12.84
N LEU A 1158 33.75 -9.43 -13.40
CA LEU A 1158 35.02 -9.26 -12.70
C LEU A 1158 35.52 -7.83 -12.86
N GLY A 1159 35.69 -7.13 -11.73
CA GLY A 1159 36.12 -5.72 -11.71
C GLY A 1159 35.10 -4.75 -12.30
N GLY A 1160 33.81 -5.10 -12.30
CA GLY A 1160 32.73 -4.33 -12.95
C GLY A 1160 32.40 -4.79 -14.38
N ARG A 1161 33.19 -5.69 -14.98
CA ARG A 1161 33.14 -6.05 -16.41
C ARG A 1161 32.68 -7.48 -16.65
N ARG A 1162 31.79 -7.70 -17.62
CA ARG A 1162 31.22 -9.04 -17.91
C ARG A 1162 32.30 -10.00 -18.44
N VAL A 1163 32.31 -11.22 -17.93
CA VAL A 1163 33.21 -12.30 -18.37
C VAL A 1163 32.42 -13.56 -18.70
N GLU A 1164 32.91 -14.32 -19.70
CA GLU A 1164 32.30 -15.60 -20.07
C GLU A 1164 32.56 -16.67 -19.01
N GLY A 1165 31.56 -17.51 -18.78
CA GLY A 1165 31.59 -18.52 -17.72
C GLY A 1165 30.22 -19.09 -17.37
N SER A 1166 30.11 -19.67 -16.18
CA SER A 1166 28.83 -20.22 -15.67
C SER A 1166 28.73 -20.22 -14.15
N VAL A 1167 27.50 -20.06 -13.64
CA VAL A 1167 27.15 -20.23 -12.23
C VAL A 1167 26.26 -21.46 -12.08
N ALA A 1168 26.58 -22.34 -11.13
CA ALA A 1168 25.79 -23.53 -10.83
C ALA A 1168 25.85 -23.85 -9.34
N CYS A 1169 24.87 -24.60 -8.81
CA CYS A 1169 25.00 -25.16 -7.46
C CYS A 1169 26.10 -26.22 -7.41
N GLU A 1170 26.84 -26.30 -6.29
CA GLU A 1170 27.70 -27.46 -6.00
C GLU A 1170 26.85 -28.73 -5.82
N THR A 1171 25.63 -28.59 -5.28
CA THR A 1171 24.61 -29.64 -5.19
C THR A 1171 23.23 -28.99 -5.15
N GLY A 1172 22.25 -29.55 -5.86
CA GLY A 1172 20.93 -28.94 -6.07
C GLY A 1172 20.82 -28.27 -7.44
N THR A 1173 19.90 -27.32 -7.57
CA THR A 1173 19.63 -26.53 -8.78
C THR A 1173 19.34 -25.09 -8.38
N LEU A 1174 19.80 -24.11 -9.16
CA LEU A 1174 19.52 -22.70 -8.91
C LEU A 1174 18.00 -22.43 -9.00
N PRO A 1175 17.42 -21.57 -8.13
CA PRO A 1175 18.09 -20.81 -7.07
C PRO A 1175 18.40 -21.62 -5.78
N ASP A 1176 17.75 -22.77 -5.59
CA ASP A 1176 17.73 -23.57 -4.35
C ASP A 1176 18.97 -24.48 -4.18
N CYS A 1177 20.15 -23.87 -4.08
CA CYS A 1177 21.38 -24.63 -3.82
C CYS A 1177 21.39 -25.26 -2.42
N THR A 1178 21.80 -26.53 -2.33
CA THR A 1178 21.90 -27.25 -1.06
C THR A 1178 22.97 -26.61 -0.16
N ASN A 1179 22.55 -26.12 1.00
CA ASN A 1179 23.38 -25.26 1.87
C ASN A 1179 23.97 -24.04 1.15
N GLU A 1180 23.25 -23.46 0.17
CA GLU A 1180 23.62 -22.22 -0.53
C GLU A 1180 24.92 -22.31 -1.35
N TYR A 1181 25.54 -23.49 -1.50
CA TYR A 1181 26.84 -23.60 -2.16
C TYR A 1181 26.74 -23.51 -3.69
N ILE A 1182 27.48 -22.55 -4.23
CA ILE A 1182 27.62 -22.31 -5.67
C ILE A 1182 29.08 -22.52 -6.13
N LEU A 1183 29.20 -22.88 -7.40
CA LEU A 1183 30.43 -22.91 -8.16
C LEU A 1183 30.29 -21.89 -9.29
N ILE A 1184 31.20 -20.92 -9.30
CA ILE A 1184 31.33 -19.92 -10.37
C ILE A 1184 32.56 -20.33 -11.18
N THR A 1185 32.39 -20.59 -12.47
CA THR A 1185 33.48 -20.93 -13.39
C THR A 1185 33.68 -19.78 -14.35
N VAL A 1186 34.90 -19.25 -14.43
CA VAL A 1186 35.28 -18.20 -15.40
C VAL A 1186 36.14 -18.86 -16.48
N ASP A 1187 35.76 -18.69 -17.75
CA ASP A 1187 36.41 -19.38 -18.87
C ASP A 1187 37.71 -18.69 -19.28
N ASP A 1188 37.71 -17.34 -19.36
CA ASP A 1188 38.89 -16.52 -19.69
C ASP A 1188 39.50 -15.95 -18.39
N LEU A 1189 40.56 -16.60 -17.92
CA LEU A 1189 41.19 -16.27 -16.63
C LEU A 1189 41.93 -14.91 -16.66
N PRO A 1190 41.80 -14.08 -15.60
CA PRO A 1190 42.52 -12.82 -15.47
C PRO A 1190 44.02 -13.03 -15.14
N GLU A 1191 44.79 -11.96 -14.97
CA GLU A 1191 46.23 -12.08 -14.67
C GLU A 1191 46.50 -12.71 -13.28
N ALA A 1192 47.39 -13.70 -13.24
CA ALA A 1192 47.75 -14.38 -11.99
C ALA A 1192 48.63 -13.48 -11.09
N GLY A 1193 48.32 -13.47 -9.79
CA GLY A 1193 48.90 -12.59 -8.79
C GLY A 1193 48.02 -11.39 -8.39
N GLY A 1194 46.74 -11.39 -8.81
CA GLY A 1194 45.80 -10.29 -8.65
C GLY A 1194 44.74 -10.47 -7.55
N ARG A 1195 44.18 -9.33 -7.13
CA ARG A 1195 42.94 -9.19 -6.33
C ARG A 1195 41.85 -8.72 -7.28
N TYR A 1196 40.68 -9.36 -7.25
CA TYR A 1196 39.55 -9.01 -8.11
C TYR A 1196 38.27 -8.85 -7.29
N LEU A 1197 37.32 -8.08 -7.80
CA LEU A 1197 35.96 -7.99 -7.27
C LEU A 1197 35.04 -8.77 -8.20
N LEU A 1198 34.27 -9.69 -7.64
CA LEU A 1198 33.35 -10.57 -8.34
C LEU A 1198 31.92 -10.12 -8.07
N GLN A 1199 31.11 -10.02 -9.11
CA GLN A 1199 29.66 -9.91 -8.99
C GLN A 1199 29.01 -10.98 -9.88
N VAL A 1200 27.77 -11.35 -9.55
CA VAL A 1200 26.85 -12.05 -10.44
C VAL A 1200 25.63 -11.18 -10.69
N GLN A 1201 25.03 -11.25 -11.86
CA GLN A 1201 23.82 -10.50 -12.20
C GLN A 1201 22.75 -11.47 -12.68
N ASN A 1202 21.54 -11.38 -12.15
CA ASN A 1202 20.40 -12.12 -12.69
C ASN A 1202 20.04 -11.59 -14.09
N GLN A 1203 19.58 -12.46 -14.99
CA GLN A 1203 19.23 -12.04 -16.36
C GLN A 1203 18.14 -10.97 -16.32
N ALA A 1204 18.38 -9.83 -16.99
CA ALA A 1204 17.48 -8.67 -16.97
C ALA A 1204 17.09 -8.22 -15.55
N GLY A 1205 18.02 -8.29 -14.60
CA GLY A 1205 17.77 -7.99 -13.19
C GLY A 1205 19.00 -7.50 -12.44
N LEU A 1206 18.90 -7.52 -11.11
CA LEU A 1206 19.85 -6.90 -10.18
C LEU A 1206 21.23 -7.59 -10.13
N PHE A 1207 22.26 -6.79 -9.81
CA PHE A 1207 23.61 -7.23 -9.49
C PHE A 1207 23.74 -7.72 -8.06
N SER A 1208 24.68 -8.63 -7.83
CA SER A 1208 25.16 -8.92 -6.49
C SER A 1208 26.09 -7.84 -5.98
N ASN A 1209 26.39 -7.99 -4.70
CA ASN A 1209 27.49 -7.33 -4.06
C ASN A 1209 28.86 -7.57 -4.70
N ASP A 1210 29.78 -6.63 -4.48
CA ASP A 1210 31.21 -6.76 -4.80
C ASP A 1210 31.89 -7.76 -3.84
N ALA A 1211 32.04 -9.00 -4.29
CA ALA A 1211 32.70 -10.06 -3.54
C ALA A 1211 34.20 -10.16 -3.89
N MET A 1212 35.08 -9.83 -2.94
CA MET A 1212 36.53 -9.89 -3.17
C MET A 1212 37.08 -11.32 -3.27
N ILE A 1213 37.85 -11.57 -4.33
CA ILE A 1213 38.54 -12.84 -4.61
C ILE A 1213 40.04 -12.63 -4.88
N TYR A 1214 40.82 -13.71 -4.76
CA TYR A 1214 42.21 -13.76 -5.20
C TYR A 1214 42.44 -14.81 -6.30
N TYR A 1215 43.36 -14.51 -7.20
CA TYR A 1215 43.86 -15.45 -8.22
C TYR A 1215 45.40 -15.39 -8.29
N ASP A 1216 46.07 -16.50 -8.02
CA ASP A 1216 47.51 -16.72 -8.22
C ASP A 1216 47.73 -18.21 -8.55
N HIS A 1217 48.91 -18.56 -9.06
CA HIS A 1217 49.25 -19.91 -9.52
C HIS A 1217 49.20 -20.99 -8.43
N ALA A 1218 49.21 -20.63 -7.15
CA ALA A 1218 48.93 -21.55 -6.04
C ALA A 1218 48.37 -20.80 -4.81
N PRO A 1219 47.38 -21.36 -4.09
CA PRO A 1219 46.92 -20.80 -2.82
C PRO A 1219 48.07 -20.66 -1.81
N VAL A 1220 48.19 -19.50 -1.16
CA VAL A 1220 49.16 -19.29 -0.09
C VAL A 1220 48.71 -20.07 1.16
N PRO A 1221 49.54 -20.97 1.74
CA PRO A 1221 49.14 -21.72 2.92
C PRO A 1221 48.89 -20.80 4.13
N PRO A 1222 47.83 -21.03 4.93
CA PRO A 1222 47.64 -20.33 6.20
C PRO A 1222 48.83 -20.57 7.16
N ARG A 1223 49.15 -19.56 7.97
CA ARG A 1223 50.27 -19.56 8.93
C ARG A 1223 49.73 -19.35 10.37
N PRO A 1224 50.58 -19.00 11.35
CA PRO A 1224 50.15 -18.30 12.59
C PRO A 1224 50.96 -16.99 12.94
N GLY A 1225 50.31 -15.88 13.35
CA GLY A 1225 50.90 -14.58 13.87
C GLY A 1225 51.37 -13.41 12.93
N ASN A 1226 50.79 -12.20 13.10
CA ASN A 1226 50.88 -10.93 12.29
C ASN A 1226 50.35 -10.96 10.81
N LEU A 1227 49.11 -10.53 10.50
CA LEU A 1227 48.21 -11.01 9.41
C LEU A 1227 48.81 -11.67 8.13
N ILE A 1228 49.50 -10.95 7.25
CA ILE A 1228 50.12 -11.49 6.00
C ILE A 1228 51.34 -12.41 6.28
N ALA A 1229 51.84 -12.39 7.51
CA ALA A 1229 52.70 -13.42 8.09
C ALA A 1229 51.98 -14.27 9.16
N SER A 1230 50.69 -13.96 9.48
CA SER A 1230 49.81 -14.73 10.36
C SER A 1230 49.10 -15.85 9.67
N GLY A 1231 48.44 -15.64 8.54
CA GLY A 1231 47.24 -16.45 8.22
C GLY A 1231 46.22 -16.62 9.37
N GLY A 1232 45.89 -15.56 10.12
CA GLY A 1232 44.63 -15.45 10.89
C GLY A 1232 44.50 -15.95 12.35
N THR A 1233 45.41 -16.73 12.94
CA THR A 1233 45.10 -17.36 14.26
C THR A 1233 45.20 -16.44 15.50
N PHE A 1234 44.14 -16.38 16.30
CA PHE A 1234 44.13 -15.87 17.70
C PHE A 1234 43.98 -17.02 18.72
N ASP A 1235 44.99 -17.88 18.85
CA ASP A 1235 45.00 -18.98 19.84
C ASP A 1235 45.85 -18.64 21.07
N ALA A 1236 45.26 -17.93 22.03
CA ALA A 1236 45.39 -18.20 23.48
C ALA A 1236 44.60 -17.19 24.34
N TRP A 1237 43.91 -17.71 25.35
CA TRP A 1237 43.78 -16.97 26.62
C TRP A 1237 45.12 -17.07 27.36
N ASP A 1238 45.87 -15.96 27.41
CA ASP A 1238 46.89 -15.65 28.42
C ASP A 1238 46.98 -14.13 28.63
#